data_AF-A0A432GAW5-F1
#
_entry.id   AF-A0A432GAW5-F1
#
_cell.length_a   1.000
_cell.length_b   1.000
_cell.length_c   1.000
_cell.angle_alpha   90.00
_cell.angle_beta   90.00
_cell.angle_gamma   90.00
#
_symmetry.space_group_name_H-M   'P 1'
#
loop_
_entity.id
_entity.type
_entity.pdbx_description
1 polymer ?
#
loop_
_entity_poly.entity_id
_entity_poly.type
_entity_poly.pdbx_seq_one_letter_code
_entity_poly.pdbx_strand_id
1 'polypeptide(L)'
;MNEEPQLDFGSDPELAGFRLQRLEVLNWGTFHKKVWVLEANGLNTLLTGDIGSGKSTLVDAVTTLLVPANRVAYNKAAGAESKERDLRSYVLGYYKSARDEEGVASKPVALRDLNSHSVLLAVFHNAGYDQSVTLAQVFWNRDPRSQPSRFFLVCDEALTIAEHFSNFGSDIAQLKRRLRQRTHTELFDSFPPYGAAFRRRFGIDNEQALELFHQTVSMKSVGNLTRFVREHMLEGFDTGSRIEALVHHFEDLDHAHQAVLKARDQIERLEPLIEQCDRHRTLTSEVADLRQAREALGAYFAAQKEALLKRRLERLEQEQAALTARLERADRERAEGQARRDVLKQDIARKGGDRLEAIAVELRTLEESKARRRSRADHYATLAEALELNMPEDTEHFVENRRRAAQWFEALGDEEAALQNQLNDSAFEIKQLRDRLQELEAEIASLRRRRSNIEQRQIAIREALCEALQLDAREMPFAGELIQVRDEEAGWEGAAERLLHNFALSLLVPDEHYPAVAEWVDRTRLQGRLVYYRVRPVRRKGPVELHPDSLVRKLAIRPDSPLYQWLEQELARRFDYACCQTLEQFRRETHAITAAGQIKSGGQRHEKDDRHALDDRSRYVLGWSNEAKIAALASQADVLRRRIQSLGEGYASLQQQQQALRERRDRLVRLLEFRDFDELEWRSRALAIEQLEHEAQVLRASSDQLQVLVERLEALEQELRELEAARDRLHADLAANGEKQAQAQQQIAQCREILATI
;
A
#
# COMPACT_ATOMS: atom_id res chain seq x y z
N MET A 1 10.62 -55.88 6.55
CA MET A 1 10.15 -57.17 7.09
C MET A 1 11.35 -58.07 7.12
N ASN A 2 11.84 -58.40 8.31
CA ASN A 2 12.91 -59.36 8.50
C ASN A 2 12.35 -60.75 8.19
N GLU A 3 12.92 -61.46 7.22
CA GLU A 3 12.69 -62.89 7.06
C GLU A 3 13.59 -63.63 8.07
N GLU A 4 12.95 -64.42 8.93
CA GLU A 4 13.64 -65.31 9.86
C GLU A 4 14.32 -66.47 9.10
N PRO A 5 15.54 -66.87 9.47
CA PRO A 5 16.20 -68.01 8.86
C PRO A 5 15.52 -69.30 9.33
N GLN A 6 14.85 -70.00 8.42
CA GLN A 6 14.30 -71.34 8.68
C GLN A 6 15.45 -72.35 8.85
N LEU A 7 15.47 -73.01 10.02
CA LEU A 7 16.49 -73.97 10.43
C LEU A 7 16.38 -75.30 9.67
N ASP A 8 17.54 -75.80 9.25
CA ASP A 8 17.82 -76.91 8.35
C ASP A 8 17.90 -78.27 9.09
N PHE A 9 17.10 -79.26 8.68
CA PHE A 9 17.18 -80.64 9.16
C PHE A 9 16.78 -81.64 8.06
N GLY A 10 17.71 -82.04 7.18
CA GLY A 10 17.49 -83.22 6.33
C GLY A 10 18.48 -83.50 5.18
N SER A 11 19.36 -84.48 5.41
CA SER A 11 20.14 -85.32 4.47
C SER A 11 21.20 -84.69 3.54
N ASP A 12 22.45 -85.07 3.82
CA ASP A 12 23.71 -84.89 3.08
C ASP A 12 24.06 -83.45 2.67
N PRO A 13 24.91 -82.72 3.45
CA PRO A 13 25.31 -81.36 3.13
C PRO A 13 26.02 -81.24 1.78
N GLU A 14 26.48 -82.35 1.19
CA GLU A 14 27.03 -82.41 -0.16
C GLU A 14 25.99 -82.16 -1.27
N LEU A 15 24.68 -82.24 -0.99
CA LEU A 15 23.60 -82.06 -1.99
C LEU A 15 22.75 -80.80 -1.78
N ALA A 16 23.11 -79.93 -0.85
CA ALA A 16 22.42 -78.66 -0.63
C ALA A 16 22.51 -77.72 -1.87
N GLY A 17 21.41 -76.99 -2.14
CA GLY A 17 21.28 -76.04 -3.25
C GLY A 17 20.48 -76.59 -4.44
N PHE A 18 20.02 -75.70 -5.33
CA PHE A 18 19.27 -76.10 -6.53
C PHE A 18 20.18 -76.78 -7.55
N ARG A 19 19.93 -78.07 -7.81
CA ARG A 19 20.72 -78.90 -8.72
C ARG A 19 19.88 -79.42 -9.87
N LEU A 20 20.47 -79.53 -11.06
CA LEU A 20 19.77 -80.04 -12.24
C LEU A 20 19.37 -81.50 -12.01
N GLN A 21 18.08 -81.77 -11.87
CA GLN A 21 17.53 -83.11 -11.70
C GLN A 21 17.30 -83.75 -13.07
N ARG A 22 16.62 -83.02 -13.96
CA ARG A 22 16.21 -83.50 -15.27
C ARG A 22 16.24 -82.39 -16.31
N LEU A 23 16.70 -82.71 -17.51
CA LEU A 23 16.59 -81.85 -18.69
C LEU A 23 15.78 -82.57 -19.76
N GLU A 24 14.71 -81.94 -20.23
CA GLU A 24 13.88 -82.41 -21.32
C GLU A 24 14.00 -81.46 -22.52
N VAL A 25 14.18 -82.03 -23.71
CA VAL A 25 14.24 -81.28 -24.96
C VAL A 25 13.30 -81.87 -26.01
N LEU A 26 12.51 -81.00 -26.63
CA LEU A 26 11.67 -81.32 -27.78
C LEU A 26 12.04 -80.40 -28.92
N ASN A 27 12.31 -80.99 -30.09
CA ASN A 27 12.58 -80.26 -31.32
C ASN A 27 13.73 -79.23 -31.18
N TRP A 28 14.86 -79.61 -30.61
CA TRP A 28 16.03 -78.75 -30.40
C TRP A 28 17.29 -79.31 -31.08
N GLY A 29 17.96 -78.51 -31.92
CA GLY A 29 19.12 -78.95 -32.70
C GLY A 29 18.79 -80.18 -33.55
N THR A 30 19.53 -81.27 -33.40
CA THR A 30 19.27 -82.55 -34.08
C THR A 30 18.18 -83.42 -33.43
N PHE A 31 17.72 -83.09 -32.20
CA PHE A 31 16.69 -83.86 -31.50
C PHE A 31 15.29 -83.56 -32.07
N HIS A 32 14.62 -84.51 -32.71
CA HIS A 32 13.38 -84.27 -33.46
C HIS A 32 12.26 -85.28 -33.13
N LYS A 33 10.99 -84.85 -33.24
CA LYS A 33 9.71 -85.60 -33.10
C LYS A 33 9.39 -86.24 -31.74
N LYS A 34 10.39 -86.53 -30.91
CA LYS A 34 10.23 -87.13 -29.59
C LYS A 34 10.74 -86.18 -28.50
N VAL A 35 10.18 -86.30 -27.29
CA VAL A 35 10.76 -85.72 -26.07
C VAL A 35 11.97 -86.55 -25.65
N TRP A 36 13.13 -85.91 -25.58
CA TRP A 36 14.38 -86.52 -25.13
C TRP A 36 14.65 -86.07 -23.70
N VAL A 37 14.98 -87.01 -22.83
CA VAL A 37 15.16 -86.78 -21.40
C VAL A 37 16.59 -87.14 -21.01
N LEU A 38 17.27 -86.21 -20.33
CA LEU A 38 18.54 -86.43 -19.65
C LEU A 38 18.29 -86.37 -18.14
N GLU A 39 18.41 -87.51 -17.48
CA GLU A 39 18.32 -87.62 -16.01
C GLU A 39 19.71 -87.38 -15.41
N ALA A 40 19.88 -86.22 -14.78
CA ALA A 40 21.12 -85.84 -14.09
C ALA A 40 21.09 -86.20 -12.60
N ASN A 41 19.89 -86.38 -12.03
CA ASN A 41 19.64 -86.78 -10.65
C ASN A 41 20.34 -85.90 -9.59
N GLY A 42 20.64 -84.64 -9.92
CA GLY A 42 21.35 -83.73 -9.02
C GLY A 42 22.84 -84.06 -8.83
N LEU A 43 23.39 -84.99 -9.62
CA LEU A 43 24.78 -85.45 -9.55
C LEU A 43 25.62 -84.95 -10.73
N ASN A 44 26.93 -85.13 -10.64
CA ASN A 44 27.85 -84.83 -11.74
C ASN A 44 27.57 -85.73 -12.94
N THR A 45 27.14 -85.14 -14.06
CA THR A 45 26.77 -85.87 -15.28
C THR A 45 27.85 -85.73 -16.35
N LEU A 46 28.44 -86.85 -16.79
CA LEU A 46 29.42 -86.88 -17.88
C LEU A 46 28.75 -87.25 -19.20
N LEU A 47 28.78 -86.35 -20.19
CA LEU A 47 28.26 -86.59 -21.53
C LEU A 47 29.36 -87.10 -22.47
N THR A 48 29.29 -88.36 -22.91
CA THR A 48 30.26 -88.99 -23.84
C THR A 48 29.58 -89.49 -25.12
N GLY A 49 30.36 -89.71 -26.19
CA GLY A 49 29.86 -90.22 -27.49
C GLY A 49 30.56 -89.58 -28.69
N ASP A 50 30.25 -90.03 -29.91
CA ASP A 50 30.88 -89.57 -31.14
C ASP A 50 30.53 -88.11 -31.53
N ILE A 51 31.32 -87.50 -32.40
CA ILE A 51 31.03 -86.17 -32.95
C ILE A 51 29.69 -86.22 -33.69
N GLY A 52 28.80 -85.27 -33.39
CA GLY A 52 27.43 -85.23 -33.96
C GLY A 52 26.37 -85.94 -33.11
N SER A 53 26.73 -86.58 -31.99
CA SER A 53 25.76 -87.27 -31.11
C SER A 53 24.86 -86.35 -30.27
N GLY A 54 24.95 -85.03 -30.43
CA GLY A 54 24.08 -84.06 -29.74
C GLY A 54 24.52 -83.60 -28.35
N LYS A 55 25.72 -83.98 -27.87
CA LYS A 55 26.24 -83.59 -26.54
C LYS A 55 26.23 -82.07 -26.31
N SER A 56 26.90 -81.32 -27.18
CA SER A 56 26.97 -79.85 -27.08
C SER A 56 25.60 -79.21 -27.27
N THR A 57 24.69 -79.86 -28.00
CA THR A 57 23.31 -79.40 -28.17
C THR A 57 22.50 -79.45 -26.87
N LEU A 58 22.75 -80.44 -26.00
CA LEU A 58 22.14 -80.51 -24.66
C LEU A 58 22.74 -79.48 -23.71
N VAL A 59 24.05 -79.25 -23.75
CA VAL A 59 24.70 -78.18 -22.96
C VAL A 59 24.17 -76.81 -23.38
N ASP A 60 24.07 -76.55 -24.68
CA ASP A 60 23.49 -75.31 -25.21
C ASP A 60 22.02 -75.13 -24.81
N ALA A 61 21.27 -76.22 -24.61
CA ALA A 61 19.90 -76.13 -24.09
C ALA A 61 19.86 -75.58 -22.66
N VAL A 62 20.74 -76.05 -21.78
CA VAL A 62 20.86 -75.54 -20.40
C VAL A 62 21.32 -74.08 -20.41
N THR A 63 22.32 -73.74 -21.23
CA THR A 63 22.79 -72.35 -21.38
C THR A 63 21.68 -71.43 -21.86
N THR A 64 20.86 -71.88 -22.82
CA THR A 64 19.72 -71.11 -23.33
C THR A 64 18.68 -70.84 -22.24
N LEU A 65 18.45 -71.81 -21.34
CA LEU A 65 17.53 -71.67 -20.22
C LEU A 65 17.97 -70.62 -19.19
N LEU A 66 19.28 -70.47 -18.98
CA LEU A 66 19.84 -69.69 -17.87
C LEU A 66 20.47 -68.35 -18.26
N VAL A 67 20.75 -68.11 -19.55
CA VAL A 67 21.51 -66.94 -20.02
C VAL A 67 20.73 -66.16 -21.11
N PRO A 68 20.76 -64.81 -21.11
CA PRO A 68 20.09 -64.01 -22.14
C PRO A 68 20.57 -64.35 -23.56
N ALA A 69 19.64 -64.54 -24.49
CA ALA A 69 19.96 -65.02 -25.84
C ALA A 69 20.90 -64.12 -26.68
N ASN A 70 21.03 -62.84 -26.35
CA ASN A 70 21.99 -61.92 -26.99
C ASN A 70 23.44 -62.13 -26.50
N ARG A 71 23.63 -62.81 -25.35
CA ARG A 71 24.93 -63.12 -24.78
C ARG A 71 25.37 -64.56 -25.08
N VAL A 72 24.44 -65.46 -25.42
CA VAL A 72 24.72 -66.88 -25.71
C VAL A 72 25.48 -67.07 -27.03
N ALA A 73 26.66 -67.68 -26.95
CA ALA A 73 27.40 -68.16 -28.12
C ALA A 73 27.21 -69.69 -28.27
N TYR A 74 26.35 -70.11 -29.20
CA TYR A 74 26.00 -71.52 -29.40
C TYR A 74 27.17 -72.35 -29.95
N ASN A 75 27.20 -73.65 -29.61
CA ASN A 75 28.19 -74.65 -30.07
C ASN A 75 29.64 -74.38 -29.66
N LYS A 76 29.87 -73.48 -28.70
CA LYS A 76 31.22 -73.09 -28.26
C LYS A 76 31.94 -74.19 -27.48
N ALA A 77 31.19 -75.06 -26.79
CA ALA A 77 31.71 -76.25 -26.11
C ALA A 77 32.32 -77.30 -27.07
N ALA A 78 31.94 -77.29 -28.36
CA ALA A 78 32.54 -78.14 -29.40
C ALA A 78 33.72 -77.50 -30.13
N GLY A 79 34.06 -76.24 -29.82
CA GLY A 79 35.22 -75.53 -30.38
C GLY A 79 34.98 -74.75 -31.68
N ALA A 80 33.73 -74.47 -32.06
CA ALA A 80 33.39 -73.67 -33.25
C ALA A 80 33.73 -72.16 -33.09
N GLU A 81 34.11 -71.49 -34.19
CA GLU A 81 34.25 -70.03 -34.24
C GLU A 81 32.88 -69.32 -34.22
N SER A 82 32.82 -68.07 -33.73
CA SER A 82 31.63 -67.40 -33.18
C SER A 82 30.46 -67.09 -34.15
N LYS A 83 30.41 -67.67 -35.35
CA LYS A 83 29.37 -67.37 -36.36
C LYS A 83 28.76 -68.58 -37.08
N GLU A 84 28.98 -69.82 -36.63
CA GLU A 84 28.46 -70.99 -37.37
C GLU A 84 26.98 -71.34 -37.10
N ARG A 85 26.43 -71.02 -35.91
CA ARG A 85 25.05 -71.37 -35.54
C ARG A 85 24.38 -70.31 -34.68
N ASP A 86 23.12 -70.05 -34.96
CA ASP A 86 22.25 -69.12 -34.23
C ASP A 86 21.06 -69.87 -33.60
N LEU A 87 20.30 -69.19 -32.72
CA LEU A 87 19.11 -69.78 -32.07
C LEU A 87 18.13 -70.39 -33.10
N ARG A 88 17.99 -69.75 -34.25
CA ARG A 88 17.14 -70.22 -35.34
C ARG A 88 17.60 -71.57 -35.91
N SER A 89 18.91 -71.76 -36.07
CA SER A 89 19.49 -73.03 -36.50
C SER A 89 19.14 -74.19 -35.56
N TYR A 90 19.07 -73.93 -34.24
CA TYR A 90 18.66 -74.94 -33.25
C TYR A 90 17.16 -75.24 -33.29
N VAL A 91 16.31 -74.20 -33.39
CA VAL A 91 14.85 -74.36 -33.45
C VAL A 91 14.40 -75.06 -34.74
N LEU A 92 14.97 -74.72 -35.90
CA LEU A 92 14.64 -75.37 -37.18
C LEU A 92 15.40 -76.69 -37.42
N GLY A 93 16.47 -76.93 -36.66
CA GLY A 93 17.26 -78.16 -36.74
C GLY A 93 18.02 -78.27 -38.06
N TYR A 94 18.84 -77.26 -38.38
CA TYR A 94 19.69 -77.31 -39.56
C TYR A 94 20.79 -78.37 -39.37
N TYR A 95 20.81 -79.39 -40.23
CA TYR A 95 21.72 -80.54 -40.08
C TYR A 95 22.65 -80.76 -41.27
N LYS A 96 22.30 -80.25 -42.46
CA LYS A 96 23.11 -80.33 -43.68
C LYS A 96 22.92 -79.06 -44.51
N SER A 97 23.92 -78.69 -45.30
CA SER A 97 23.81 -77.66 -46.31
C SER A 97 23.69 -78.30 -47.70
N ALA A 98 22.70 -77.87 -48.49
CA ALA A 98 22.47 -78.34 -49.85
C ALA A 98 22.71 -77.19 -50.84
N ARG A 99 23.37 -77.48 -51.96
CA ARG A 99 23.53 -76.54 -53.07
C ARG A 99 22.44 -76.80 -54.10
N ASP A 100 21.71 -75.77 -54.51
CA ASP A 100 20.81 -75.83 -55.67
C ASP A 100 21.66 -75.88 -56.94
N GLU A 101 21.30 -76.72 -57.92
CA GLU A 101 22.05 -76.89 -59.18
C GLU A 101 22.10 -75.61 -60.06
N GLU A 102 21.33 -74.56 -59.73
CA GLU A 102 21.27 -73.29 -60.46
C GLU A 102 21.72 -72.05 -59.63
N GLY A 103 22.36 -72.24 -58.46
CA GLY A 103 22.78 -71.12 -57.61
C GLY A 103 24.09 -71.31 -56.84
N VAL A 104 24.92 -70.26 -56.80
CA VAL A 104 26.24 -70.22 -56.10
C VAL A 104 26.12 -70.21 -54.56
N ALA A 105 24.91 -70.14 -54.00
CA ALA A 105 24.67 -70.07 -52.56
C ALA A 105 24.18 -71.41 -51.96
N SER A 106 24.91 -71.93 -50.97
CA SER A 106 24.52 -73.10 -50.18
C SER A 106 23.36 -72.76 -49.23
N LYS A 107 22.22 -73.46 -49.32
CA LYS A 107 21.07 -73.28 -48.41
C LYS A 107 21.07 -74.36 -47.31
N PRO A 108 20.80 -73.99 -46.04
CA PRO A 108 20.67 -74.97 -44.97
C PRO A 108 19.36 -75.78 -45.12
N VAL A 109 19.45 -77.10 -44.93
CA VAL A 109 18.31 -78.03 -44.91
C VAL A 109 17.84 -78.19 -43.47
N ALA A 110 16.56 -77.88 -43.22
CA ALA A 110 15.93 -77.96 -41.91
C ALA A 110 15.28 -79.33 -41.66
N LEU A 111 15.36 -79.82 -40.42
CA LEU A 111 14.57 -80.98 -39.95
C LEU A 111 13.10 -80.62 -39.71
N ARG A 112 12.79 -79.33 -39.52
CA ARG A 112 11.48 -78.85 -39.08
C ARG A 112 10.94 -77.77 -40.01
N ASP A 113 9.62 -77.75 -40.15
CA ASP A 113 8.89 -76.70 -40.85
C ASP A 113 8.53 -75.55 -39.91
N LEU A 114 7.88 -74.51 -40.44
CA LEU A 114 7.50 -73.33 -39.66
C LEU A 114 6.32 -73.56 -38.70
N ASN A 115 5.64 -74.71 -38.79
CA ASN A 115 4.53 -75.09 -37.93
C ASN A 115 4.98 -75.88 -36.68
N SER A 116 6.26 -76.22 -36.61
CA SER A 116 6.86 -76.91 -35.47
C SER A 116 7.16 -75.94 -34.32
N HIS A 117 7.01 -76.42 -33.08
CA HIS A 117 7.47 -75.72 -31.88
C HIS A 117 8.59 -76.51 -31.19
N SER A 118 9.45 -75.80 -30.48
CA SER A 118 10.55 -76.36 -29.68
C SER A 118 10.34 -76.04 -28.21
N VAL A 119 10.63 -77.00 -27.34
CA VAL A 119 10.50 -76.83 -25.88
C VAL A 119 11.79 -77.27 -25.22
N LEU A 120 12.33 -76.41 -24.38
CA LEU A 120 13.41 -76.72 -23.46
C LEU A 120 12.84 -76.65 -22.05
N LEU A 121 13.09 -77.66 -21.22
CA LEU A 121 12.61 -77.72 -19.85
C LEU A 121 13.68 -78.32 -18.96
N ALA A 122 14.02 -77.66 -17.86
CA ALA A 122 14.92 -78.17 -16.84
C ALA A 122 14.26 -78.11 -15.47
N VAL A 123 14.29 -79.22 -14.73
CA VAL A 123 13.83 -79.31 -13.35
C VAL A 123 15.06 -79.25 -12.45
N PHE A 124 15.07 -78.29 -11.54
CA PHE A 124 16.09 -78.16 -10.50
C PHE A 124 15.48 -78.55 -9.15
N HIS A 125 16.16 -79.39 -8.40
CA HIS A 125 15.71 -79.84 -7.10
C HIS A 125 16.74 -79.46 -6.03
N ASN A 126 16.26 -78.97 -4.89
CA ASN A 126 17.06 -78.69 -3.71
C ASN A 126 16.63 -79.67 -2.61
N ALA A 127 17.46 -80.68 -2.37
CA ALA A 127 17.16 -81.75 -1.42
C ALA A 127 17.04 -81.24 0.02
N GLY A 128 17.80 -80.20 0.40
CA GLY A 128 17.80 -79.66 1.76
C GLY A 128 16.49 -78.96 2.16
N TYR A 129 15.75 -78.42 1.19
CA TYR A 129 14.47 -77.73 1.44
C TYR A 129 13.27 -78.43 0.79
N ASP A 130 13.47 -79.60 0.17
CA ASP A 130 12.48 -80.32 -0.65
C ASP A 130 11.75 -79.41 -1.66
N GLN A 131 12.51 -78.51 -2.30
CA GLN A 131 11.99 -77.53 -3.25
C GLN A 131 12.38 -77.92 -4.67
N SER A 132 11.39 -77.93 -5.57
CA SER A 132 11.61 -78.17 -7.00
C SER A 132 11.23 -76.95 -7.80
N VAL A 133 12.09 -76.51 -8.71
CA VAL A 133 11.81 -75.39 -9.61
C VAL A 133 12.03 -75.83 -11.05
N THR A 134 10.98 -75.71 -11.86
CA THR A 134 11.05 -75.95 -13.30
C THR A 134 11.25 -74.65 -14.06
N LEU A 135 12.25 -74.64 -14.92
CA LEU A 135 12.52 -73.59 -15.91
C LEU A 135 12.19 -74.12 -17.30
N ALA A 136 11.39 -73.40 -18.07
CA ALA A 136 11.10 -73.78 -19.45
C ALA A 136 11.08 -72.60 -20.42
N GLN A 137 11.48 -72.89 -21.67
CA GLN A 137 11.40 -71.97 -22.79
C GLN A 137 10.74 -72.66 -23.98
N VAL A 138 9.73 -71.99 -24.55
CA VAL A 138 8.99 -72.49 -25.71
C VAL A 138 9.25 -71.56 -26.89
N PHE A 139 9.65 -72.13 -28.02
CA PHE A 139 9.97 -71.42 -29.25
C PHE A 139 9.04 -71.81 -30.39
N TRP A 140 8.67 -70.83 -31.22
CA TRP A 140 7.91 -71.05 -32.44
C TRP A 140 8.19 -69.98 -33.48
N ASN A 141 7.90 -70.28 -34.73
CA ASN A 141 8.11 -69.32 -35.81
C ASN A 141 6.78 -68.62 -36.15
N ARG A 142 6.83 -67.29 -36.30
CA ARG A 142 5.70 -66.51 -36.81
C ARG A 142 5.86 -66.17 -38.29
N ASP A 143 7.09 -65.88 -38.73
CA ASP A 143 7.43 -65.50 -40.09
C ASP A 143 8.70 -66.25 -40.57
N PRO A 144 8.74 -66.78 -41.81
CA PRO A 144 9.92 -67.37 -42.44
C PRO A 144 11.21 -66.57 -42.35
N ARG A 145 11.21 -65.24 -42.17
CA ARG A 145 12.43 -64.41 -42.10
C ARG A 145 12.77 -63.90 -40.69
N SER A 146 11.87 -64.08 -39.72
CA SER A 146 12.06 -63.62 -38.34
C SER A 146 12.87 -64.58 -37.46
N GLN A 147 13.41 -64.11 -36.33
CA GLN A 147 13.87 -65.01 -35.27
C GLN A 147 12.67 -65.71 -34.61
N PRO A 148 12.83 -66.96 -34.12
CA PRO A 148 11.77 -67.65 -33.40
C PRO A 148 11.23 -66.80 -32.24
N SER A 149 9.91 -66.63 -32.20
CA SER A 149 9.22 -66.08 -31.04
C SER A 149 9.37 -67.04 -29.86
N ARG A 150 9.41 -66.50 -28.65
CA ARG A 150 9.56 -67.30 -27.43
C ARG A 150 8.79 -66.73 -26.26
N PHE A 151 8.48 -67.59 -25.30
CA PHE A 151 8.08 -67.19 -23.95
C PHE A 151 8.79 -68.09 -22.94
N PHE A 152 8.86 -67.60 -21.70
CA PHE A 152 9.56 -68.23 -20.61
C PHE A 152 8.58 -68.63 -19.51
N LEU A 153 8.91 -69.70 -18.79
CA LEU A 153 8.11 -70.22 -17.68
C LEU A 153 9.03 -70.53 -16.51
N VAL A 154 8.60 -70.14 -15.31
CA VAL A 154 9.14 -70.60 -14.03
C VAL A 154 8.00 -71.21 -13.23
N CYS A 155 8.20 -72.40 -12.68
CA CYS A 155 7.22 -73.07 -11.83
C CYS A 155 7.88 -73.68 -10.60
N ASP A 156 7.24 -73.57 -9.44
CA ASP A 156 7.73 -74.13 -8.15
C ASP A 156 7.35 -75.62 -7.97
N GLU A 157 7.03 -76.31 -9.06
CA GLU A 157 6.76 -77.75 -9.12
C GLU A 157 7.55 -78.38 -10.28
N ALA A 158 7.76 -79.71 -10.23
CA ALA A 158 8.37 -80.47 -11.32
C ALA A 158 7.38 -80.66 -12.48
N LEU A 159 7.69 -80.12 -13.66
CA LEU A 159 6.89 -80.31 -14.88
C LEU A 159 7.60 -81.25 -15.88
N THR A 160 6.83 -81.76 -16.83
CA THR A 160 7.27 -82.63 -17.95
C THR A 160 6.76 -82.07 -19.28
N ILE A 161 7.54 -82.19 -20.36
CA ILE A 161 7.12 -81.77 -21.70
C ILE A 161 5.94 -82.64 -22.20
N ALA A 162 5.98 -83.94 -21.91
CA ALA A 162 4.98 -84.90 -22.36
C ALA A 162 3.57 -84.60 -21.82
N GLU A 163 3.45 -84.18 -20.55
CA GLU A 163 2.13 -83.92 -19.94
C GLU A 163 1.73 -82.45 -20.09
N HIS A 164 2.68 -81.52 -19.90
CA HIS A 164 2.36 -80.11 -19.69
C HIS A 164 2.54 -79.25 -20.96
N PHE A 165 3.35 -79.70 -21.90
CA PHE A 165 3.66 -78.97 -23.14
C PHE A 165 3.21 -79.71 -24.40
N SER A 166 2.47 -80.81 -24.26
CA SER A 166 1.90 -81.58 -25.37
C SER A 166 0.36 -81.43 -25.42
N ASN A 167 -0.27 -81.90 -26.52
CA ASN A 167 -1.73 -81.97 -26.70
C ASN A 167 -2.49 -80.64 -26.52
N PHE A 168 -1.96 -79.53 -27.03
CA PHE A 168 -2.61 -78.20 -26.99
C PHE A 168 -3.10 -77.72 -28.37
N GLY A 169 -3.07 -78.58 -29.39
CA GLY A 169 -3.36 -78.21 -30.79
C GLY A 169 -2.21 -77.49 -31.47
N SER A 170 -2.51 -76.62 -32.45
CA SER A 170 -1.54 -75.80 -33.18
C SER A 170 -1.42 -74.35 -32.67
N ASP A 171 -2.26 -73.94 -31.70
CA ASP A 171 -2.30 -72.57 -31.20
C ASP A 171 -1.57 -72.42 -29.85
N ILE A 172 -0.48 -71.65 -29.88
CA ILE A 172 0.38 -71.38 -28.72
C ILE A 172 -0.31 -70.48 -27.69
N ALA A 173 -1.32 -69.70 -28.08
CA ALA A 173 -2.11 -68.93 -27.12
C ALA A 173 -2.90 -69.85 -26.18
N GLN A 174 -3.37 -71.01 -26.66
CA GLN A 174 -4.05 -72.01 -25.82
C GLN A 174 -3.08 -72.63 -24.81
N LEU A 175 -1.85 -72.94 -25.22
CA LEU A 175 -0.80 -73.41 -24.32
C LEU A 175 -0.49 -72.37 -23.22
N LYS A 176 -0.30 -71.10 -23.59
CA LYS A 176 -0.06 -70.02 -22.61
C LYS A 176 -1.21 -69.89 -21.61
N ARG A 177 -2.47 -69.98 -22.06
CA ARG A 177 -3.65 -69.91 -21.16
C ARG A 177 -3.68 -71.10 -20.19
N ARG A 178 -3.46 -72.32 -20.69
CA ARG A 178 -3.42 -73.55 -19.86
C ARG A 178 -2.33 -73.47 -18.79
N LEU A 179 -1.13 -73.00 -19.15
CA LEU A 179 -0.01 -72.85 -18.21
C LEU A 179 -0.27 -71.75 -17.17
N ARG A 180 -0.90 -70.62 -17.54
CA ARG A 180 -1.26 -69.55 -16.60
C ARG A 180 -2.32 -69.94 -15.56
N GLN A 181 -3.17 -70.91 -15.87
CA GLN A 181 -4.21 -71.39 -14.95
C GLN A 181 -3.65 -72.31 -13.85
N ARG A 182 -2.40 -72.76 -13.98
CA ARG A 182 -1.76 -73.57 -12.94
C ARG A 182 -1.32 -72.68 -11.77
N THR A 183 -1.51 -73.22 -10.57
CA THR A 183 -0.90 -72.67 -9.37
C THR A 183 0.63 -72.74 -9.47
N HIS A 184 1.31 -71.80 -8.81
CA HIS A 184 2.79 -71.75 -8.75
C HIS A 184 3.51 -71.67 -10.11
N THR A 185 2.86 -71.17 -11.17
CA THR A 185 3.45 -71.01 -12.50
C THR A 185 3.43 -69.54 -12.95
N GLU A 186 4.61 -69.00 -13.28
CA GLU A 186 4.77 -67.64 -13.80
C GLU A 186 5.25 -67.68 -15.26
N LEU A 187 4.54 -66.96 -16.15
CA LEU A 187 4.92 -66.81 -17.55
C LEU A 187 5.47 -65.43 -17.84
N PHE A 188 6.55 -65.38 -18.62
CA PHE A 188 7.21 -64.14 -19.02
C PHE A 188 7.38 -64.06 -20.53
N ASP A 189 7.28 -62.87 -21.08
CA ASP A 189 7.49 -62.62 -22.52
C ASP A 189 8.93 -62.14 -22.83
N SER A 190 9.73 -61.82 -21.81
CA SER A 190 11.13 -61.39 -21.96
C SER A 190 12.06 -62.02 -20.91
N PHE A 191 13.35 -62.07 -21.21
CA PHE A 191 14.34 -62.70 -20.35
C PHE A 191 14.61 -61.96 -19.03
N PRO A 192 14.72 -60.61 -18.96
CA PRO A 192 15.04 -59.93 -17.69
C PRO A 192 14.08 -60.23 -16.52
N PRO A 193 12.74 -60.17 -16.67
CA PRO A 193 11.82 -60.52 -15.57
C PRO A 193 11.84 -62.02 -15.26
N TYR A 194 11.97 -62.88 -16.27
CA TYR A 194 12.18 -64.32 -16.09
C TYR A 194 13.46 -64.61 -15.29
N GLY A 195 14.55 -63.93 -15.63
CA GLY A 195 15.86 -63.99 -14.99
C GLY A 195 15.79 -63.62 -13.52
N ALA A 196 15.17 -62.48 -13.20
CA ALA A 196 14.94 -62.06 -11.83
C ALA A 196 14.08 -63.08 -11.04
N ALA A 197 13.05 -63.64 -11.68
CA ALA A 197 12.12 -64.58 -11.04
C ALA A 197 12.75 -65.91 -10.65
N PHE A 198 13.60 -66.51 -11.51
CA PHE A 198 14.31 -67.74 -11.12
C PHE A 198 15.50 -67.46 -10.20
N ARG A 199 16.19 -66.33 -10.36
CA ARG A 199 17.29 -65.94 -9.46
C ARG A 199 16.81 -65.76 -8.03
N ARG A 200 15.64 -65.12 -7.83
CA ARG A 200 15.01 -65.00 -6.50
C ARG A 200 14.75 -66.37 -5.88
N ARG A 201 14.25 -67.34 -6.67
CA ARG A 201 14.00 -68.71 -6.21
C ARG A 201 15.28 -69.47 -5.89
N PHE A 202 16.35 -69.25 -6.67
CA PHE A 202 17.65 -69.90 -6.47
C PHE A 202 18.53 -69.21 -5.41
N GLY A 203 18.11 -68.07 -4.85
CA GLY A 203 18.92 -67.28 -3.92
C GLY A 203 20.15 -66.63 -4.58
N ILE A 204 20.04 -66.23 -5.85
CA ILE A 204 21.13 -65.61 -6.62
C ILE A 204 20.98 -64.08 -6.61
N ASP A 205 21.61 -63.43 -5.63
CA ASP A 205 21.47 -61.98 -5.40
C ASP A 205 22.10 -61.11 -6.50
N ASN A 206 23.15 -61.58 -7.19
CA ASN A 206 23.89 -60.80 -8.20
C ASN A 206 23.74 -61.38 -9.63
N GLU A 207 23.51 -60.50 -10.63
CA GLU A 207 23.42 -60.89 -12.05
C GLU A 207 24.74 -61.41 -12.60
N GLN A 208 25.87 -60.94 -12.06
CA GLN A 208 27.22 -61.38 -12.44
C GLN A 208 27.42 -62.89 -12.25
N ALA A 209 26.68 -63.53 -11.33
CA ALA A 209 26.75 -64.98 -11.14
C ALA A 209 26.33 -65.77 -12.40
N LEU A 210 25.35 -65.26 -13.16
CA LEU A 210 24.94 -65.87 -14.43
C LEU A 210 25.96 -65.62 -15.56
N GLU A 211 26.65 -64.48 -15.51
CA GLU A 211 27.74 -64.19 -16.45
C GLU A 211 28.94 -65.10 -16.20
N LEU A 212 29.29 -65.33 -14.93
CA LEU A 212 30.29 -66.32 -14.51
C LEU A 212 29.93 -67.73 -15.00
N PHE A 213 28.68 -68.15 -14.85
CA PHE A 213 28.22 -69.44 -15.36
C PHE A 213 28.42 -69.56 -16.89
N HIS A 214 27.97 -68.57 -17.66
CA HIS A 214 28.14 -68.56 -19.12
C HIS A 214 29.62 -68.62 -19.55
N GLN A 215 30.49 -67.87 -18.86
CA GLN A 215 31.92 -67.91 -19.14
C GLN A 215 32.53 -69.27 -18.81
N THR A 216 32.14 -69.86 -17.68
CA THR A 216 32.66 -71.16 -17.19
C THR A 216 32.29 -72.31 -18.12
N VAL A 217 31.04 -72.37 -18.62
CA VAL A 217 30.59 -73.37 -19.62
C VAL A 217 31.39 -73.29 -20.93
N SER A 218 31.97 -72.12 -21.21
CA SER A 218 32.70 -71.82 -22.45
C SER A 218 34.24 -71.90 -22.33
N MET A 219 34.81 -72.22 -21.17
CA MET A 219 36.26 -72.15 -20.96
C MET A 219 36.99 -73.37 -21.58
N LYS A 220 37.88 -73.10 -22.56
CA LYS A 220 38.87 -74.06 -23.08
C LYS A 220 40.15 -74.12 -22.23
N SER A 221 40.55 -73.00 -21.61
CA SER A 221 41.66 -72.90 -20.65
C SER A 221 41.55 -71.59 -19.86
N VAL A 222 41.75 -71.62 -18.53
CA VAL A 222 41.78 -70.42 -17.69
C VAL A 222 43.15 -69.75 -17.82
N GLY A 223 43.23 -68.58 -18.45
CA GLY A 223 44.50 -67.88 -18.66
C GLY A 223 45.09 -67.25 -17.39
N ASN A 224 44.32 -66.46 -16.64
CA ASN A 224 44.79 -65.77 -15.43
C ASN A 224 43.69 -65.71 -14.36
N LEU A 225 43.87 -66.51 -13.31
CA LEU A 225 42.91 -66.69 -12.22
C LEU A 225 42.70 -65.40 -11.40
N THR A 226 43.76 -64.63 -11.16
CA THR A 226 43.72 -63.44 -10.30
C THR A 226 42.87 -62.32 -10.90
N ARG A 227 42.99 -62.12 -12.22
CA ARG A 227 42.19 -61.13 -12.93
C ARG A 227 40.71 -61.50 -12.91
N PHE A 228 40.41 -62.78 -13.13
CA PHE A 228 39.05 -63.30 -13.10
C PHE A 228 38.38 -63.08 -11.73
N VAL A 229 39.08 -63.35 -10.63
CA VAL A 229 38.53 -63.14 -9.28
C VAL A 229 38.29 -61.66 -8.99
N ARG A 230 39.21 -60.76 -9.36
CA ARG A 230 39.06 -59.31 -9.08
C ARG A 230 37.98 -58.65 -9.93
N GLU A 231 37.89 -58.98 -11.21
CA GLU A 231 36.96 -58.32 -12.13
C GLU A 231 35.54 -58.91 -12.05
N HIS A 232 35.39 -60.16 -11.60
CA HIS A 232 34.11 -60.85 -11.64
C HIS A 232 33.60 -61.42 -10.30
N MET A 233 34.41 -61.43 -9.23
CA MET A 233 33.97 -61.95 -7.92
C MET A 233 34.05 -60.92 -6.77
N LEU A 234 34.65 -59.75 -6.97
CA LEU A 234 34.76 -58.70 -5.95
C LEU A 234 33.95 -57.46 -6.37
N GLU A 235 33.01 -57.03 -5.53
CA GLU A 235 32.19 -55.84 -5.77
C GLU A 235 32.98 -54.53 -5.59
N GLY A 236 32.65 -53.51 -6.38
CA GLY A 236 33.15 -52.14 -6.18
C GLY A 236 32.31 -51.39 -5.15
N PHE A 237 32.96 -50.70 -4.20
CA PHE A 237 32.29 -49.91 -3.17
C PHE A 237 31.76 -48.58 -3.73
N ASP A 238 30.47 -48.28 -3.57
CA ASP A 238 29.86 -47.01 -3.96
C ASP A 238 29.93 -45.98 -2.83
N THR A 239 31.03 -45.23 -2.78
CA THR A 239 31.22 -44.12 -1.82
C THR A 239 30.53 -42.84 -2.24
N GLY A 240 30.13 -42.69 -3.51
CA GLY A 240 29.56 -41.45 -4.04
C GLY A 240 28.16 -41.18 -3.50
N SER A 241 27.28 -42.18 -3.56
CA SER A 241 25.88 -42.05 -3.10
C SER A 241 25.77 -41.71 -1.61
N ARG A 242 26.70 -42.18 -0.78
CA ARG A 242 26.74 -41.86 0.66
C ARG A 242 27.10 -40.40 0.95
N ILE A 243 27.99 -39.80 0.16
CA ILE A 243 28.38 -38.40 0.34
C ILE A 243 27.23 -37.49 -0.11
N GLU A 244 26.58 -37.81 -1.23
CA GLU A 244 25.41 -37.05 -1.70
C GLU A 244 24.26 -37.07 -0.69
N ALA A 245 23.99 -38.24 -0.08
CA ALA A 245 22.96 -38.35 0.97
C ALA A 245 23.25 -37.47 2.20
N LEU A 246 24.53 -37.32 2.59
CA LEU A 246 24.94 -36.47 3.70
C LEU A 246 24.82 -34.98 3.36
N VAL A 247 25.18 -34.59 2.14
CA VAL A 247 25.03 -33.20 1.66
C VAL A 247 23.55 -32.81 1.62
N HIS A 248 22.69 -33.65 1.04
CA HIS A 248 21.25 -33.41 1.04
C HIS A 248 20.68 -33.29 2.45
N HIS A 249 21.10 -34.14 3.38
CA HIS A 249 20.63 -34.06 4.76
C HIS A 249 21.04 -32.74 5.46
N PHE A 250 22.24 -32.24 5.18
CA PHE A 250 22.69 -30.95 5.68
C PHE A 250 21.91 -29.78 5.08
N GLU A 251 21.65 -29.82 3.76
CA GLU A 251 20.85 -28.79 3.07
C GLU A 251 19.41 -28.74 3.62
N ASP A 252 18.79 -29.90 3.89
CA ASP A 252 17.46 -29.97 4.51
C ASP A 252 17.44 -29.33 5.91
N LEU A 253 18.50 -29.57 6.71
CA LEU A 253 18.65 -28.99 8.05
C LEU A 253 18.88 -27.48 8.00
N ASP A 254 19.71 -26.99 7.06
CA ASP A 254 19.92 -25.55 6.88
C ASP A 254 18.63 -24.86 6.41
N HIS A 255 17.89 -25.46 5.46
CA HIS A 255 16.60 -24.94 5.02
C HIS A 255 15.59 -24.83 6.17
N ALA A 256 15.50 -25.86 7.03
CA ALA A 256 14.63 -25.82 8.20
C ALA A 256 15.05 -24.72 9.19
N HIS A 257 16.36 -24.57 9.44
CA HIS A 257 16.91 -23.54 10.31
C HIS A 257 16.65 -22.12 9.77
N GLN A 258 16.88 -21.89 8.47
CA GLN A 258 16.58 -20.61 7.81
C GLN A 258 15.08 -20.28 7.84
N ALA A 259 14.21 -21.28 7.66
CA ALA A 259 12.76 -21.09 7.76
C ALA A 259 12.34 -20.66 9.17
N VAL A 260 12.92 -21.24 10.22
CA VAL A 260 12.67 -20.83 11.61
C VAL A 260 13.18 -19.42 11.89
N LEU A 261 14.39 -19.07 11.43
CA LEU A 261 14.93 -17.71 11.57
C LEU A 261 14.04 -16.68 10.86
N LYS A 262 13.58 -16.99 9.65
CA LYS A 262 12.66 -16.13 8.89
C LYS A 262 11.32 -15.96 9.60
N ALA A 263 10.75 -17.03 10.15
CA ALA A 263 9.51 -16.95 10.92
C ALA A 263 9.70 -16.10 12.19
N ARG A 264 10.86 -16.21 12.87
CA ARG A 264 11.19 -15.38 14.04
C ARG A 264 11.30 -13.90 13.68
N ASP A 265 12.04 -13.57 12.61
CA ASP A 265 12.17 -12.18 12.11
C ASP A 265 10.81 -11.61 11.68
N GLN A 266 9.94 -12.42 11.07
CA GLN A 266 8.56 -12.02 10.75
C GLN A 266 7.74 -11.68 12.00
N ILE A 267 7.83 -12.49 13.05
CA ILE A 267 7.16 -12.22 14.33
C ILE A 267 7.71 -10.93 14.96
N GLU A 268 9.04 -10.82 15.09
CA GLU A 268 9.70 -9.65 15.69
C GLU A 268 9.34 -8.34 14.95
N ARG A 269 9.18 -8.38 13.62
CA ARG A 269 8.76 -7.20 12.82
C ARG A 269 7.28 -6.89 12.92
N LEU A 270 6.42 -7.90 13.11
CA LEU A 270 4.96 -7.72 13.19
C LEU A 270 4.49 -7.34 14.60
N GLU A 271 5.24 -7.70 15.64
CA GLU A 271 4.88 -7.46 17.03
C GLU A 271 4.66 -5.97 17.37
N PRO A 272 5.52 -5.01 16.94
CA PRO A 272 5.23 -3.59 17.11
C PRO A 272 3.96 -3.13 16.38
N LEU A 273 3.63 -3.76 15.25
CA LEU A 273 2.45 -3.40 14.45
C LEU A 273 1.16 -3.81 15.18
N ILE A 274 1.16 -4.98 15.83
CA ILE A 274 0.05 -5.43 16.69
C ILE A 274 -0.14 -4.46 17.86
N GLU A 275 0.94 -4.07 18.55
CA GLU A 275 0.87 -3.10 19.65
C GLU A 275 0.31 -1.75 19.19
N GLN A 276 0.75 -1.24 18.02
CA GLN A 276 0.20 -0.01 17.45
C GLN A 276 -1.27 -0.16 17.04
N CYS A 277 -1.68 -1.31 16.51
CA CYS A 277 -3.08 -1.58 16.17
C CYS A 277 -3.97 -1.61 17.41
N ASP A 278 -3.53 -2.23 18.50
CA ASP A 278 -4.28 -2.26 19.75
C ASP A 278 -4.34 -0.88 20.39
N ARG A 279 -3.24 -0.12 20.37
CA ARG A 279 -3.26 1.29 20.78
C ARG A 279 -4.22 2.14 19.94
N HIS A 280 -4.23 1.94 18.62
CA HIS A 280 -5.15 2.62 17.72
C HIS A 280 -6.61 2.26 18.04
N ARG A 281 -6.92 0.98 18.30
CA ARG A 281 -8.27 0.54 18.71
C ARG A 281 -8.72 1.21 20.01
N THR A 282 -7.87 1.23 21.02
CA THR A 282 -8.16 1.88 22.31
C THR A 282 -8.43 3.37 22.11
N LEU A 283 -7.53 4.09 21.42
CA LEU A 283 -7.70 5.52 21.16
C LEU A 283 -8.96 5.81 20.31
N THR A 284 -9.28 4.95 19.35
CA THR A 284 -10.49 5.10 18.53
C THR A 284 -11.75 4.95 19.38
N SER A 285 -11.77 3.98 20.30
CA SER A 285 -12.86 3.81 21.27
C SER A 285 -12.98 5.03 22.19
N GLU A 286 -11.88 5.48 22.78
CA GLU A 286 -11.85 6.66 23.65
C GLU A 286 -12.35 7.92 22.92
N VAL A 287 -11.96 8.11 21.66
CA VAL A 287 -12.45 9.23 20.84
C VAL A 287 -13.94 9.11 20.56
N ALA A 288 -14.45 7.91 20.28
CA ALA A 288 -15.88 7.68 20.07
C ALA A 288 -16.68 7.99 21.35
N ASP A 289 -16.21 7.51 22.50
CA ASP A 289 -16.82 7.75 23.81
C ASP A 289 -16.81 9.24 24.16
N LEU A 290 -15.68 9.94 23.95
CA LEU A 290 -15.57 11.37 24.17
C LEU A 290 -16.46 12.20 23.23
N ARG A 291 -16.63 11.76 21.98
CA ARG A 291 -17.57 12.40 21.04
C ARG A 291 -19.01 12.24 21.49
N GLN A 292 -19.40 11.02 21.88
CA GLN A 292 -20.73 10.73 22.40
C GLN A 292 -21.00 11.53 23.68
N ALA A 293 -20.04 11.59 24.60
CA ALA A 293 -20.13 12.41 25.81
C ALA A 293 -20.30 13.90 25.46
N ARG A 294 -19.53 14.42 24.49
CA ARG A 294 -19.63 15.82 24.03
C ARG A 294 -20.99 16.13 23.41
N GLU A 295 -21.51 15.23 22.58
CA GLU A 295 -22.84 15.38 21.98
C GLU A 295 -23.94 15.35 23.04
N ALA A 296 -23.79 14.50 24.06
CA ALA A 296 -24.71 14.43 25.20
C ALA A 296 -24.65 15.65 26.15
N LEU A 297 -23.59 16.47 26.14
CA LEU A 297 -23.49 17.66 26.98
C LEU A 297 -24.62 18.65 26.72
N GLY A 298 -25.06 18.80 25.46
CA GLY A 298 -26.17 19.68 25.10
C GLY A 298 -27.46 19.31 25.82
N ALA A 299 -27.85 18.03 25.76
CA ALA A 299 -28.99 17.48 26.51
C ALA A 299 -28.82 17.65 28.01
N TYR A 300 -27.64 17.30 28.54
CA TYR A 300 -27.37 17.35 29.97
C TYR A 300 -27.54 18.77 30.53
N PHE A 301 -26.93 19.77 29.88
CA PHE A 301 -27.08 21.16 30.30
C PHE A 301 -28.49 21.70 30.05
N ALA A 302 -29.18 21.27 28.99
CA ALA A 302 -30.58 21.62 28.76
C ALA A 302 -31.50 21.09 29.89
N ALA A 303 -31.30 19.86 30.34
CA ALA A 303 -32.04 19.27 31.47
C ALA A 303 -31.78 20.02 32.78
N GLN A 304 -30.51 20.33 33.08
CA GLN A 304 -30.15 21.11 34.28
C GLN A 304 -30.73 22.53 34.22
N LYS A 305 -30.65 23.18 33.05
CA LYS A 305 -31.23 24.51 32.82
C LYS A 305 -32.75 24.49 32.96
N GLU A 306 -33.45 23.49 32.42
CA GLU A 306 -34.90 23.33 32.60
C GLU A 306 -35.26 23.21 34.08
N ALA A 307 -34.54 22.39 34.85
CA ALA A 307 -34.78 22.22 36.28
C ALA A 307 -34.62 23.53 37.07
N LEU A 308 -33.56 24.31 36.77
CA LEU A 308 -33.34 25.61 37.40
C LEU A 308 -34.39 26.65 36.97
N LEU A 309 -34.79 26.66 35.71
CA LEU A 309 -35.83 27.55 35.20
C LEU A 309 -37.21 27.24 35.80
N LYS A 310 -37.54 25.96 36.02
CA LYS A 310 -38.77 25.58 36.75
C LYS A 310 -38.78 26.13 38.17
N ARG A 311 -37.69 25.96 38.92
CA ARG A 311 -37.55 26.56 40.28
C ARG A 311 -37.63 28.09 40.24
N ARG A 312 -37.08 28.71 39.20
CA ARG A 312 -37.18 30.16 39.01
C ARG A 312 -38.63 30.58 38.74
N LEU A 313 -39.36 29.82 37.92
CA LEU A 313 -40.77 30.06 37.63
C LEU A 313 -41.62 29.99 38.90
N GLU A 314 -41.45 28.93 39.71
CA GLU A 314 -42.13 28.78 41.01
C GLU A 314 -41.90 30.00 41.92
N ARG A 315 -40.65 30.51 41.98
CA ARG A 315 -40.34 31.70 42.76
C ARG A 315 -41.00 32.96 42.19
N LEU A 316 -41.02 33.12 40.86
CA LEU A 316 -41.67 34.25 40.20
C LEU A 316 -43.20 34.21 40.38
N GLU A 317 -43.81 33.01 40.40
CA GLU A 317 -45.24 32.81 40.70
C GLU A 317 -45.57 33.20 42.15
N GLN A 318 -44.73 32.83 43.12
CA GLN A 318 -44.88 33.29 44.52
C GLN A 318 -44.75 34.81 44.63
N GLU A 319 -43.78 35.40 43.92
CA GLU A 319 -43.59 36.85 43.85
C GLU A 319 -44.79 37.55 43.19
N GLN A 320 -45.37 36.95 42.14
CA GLN A 320 -46.58 37.44 41.48
C GLN A 320 -47.77 37.43 42.44
N ALA A 321 -47.98 36.35 43.19
CA ALA A 321 -49.04 36.26 44.18
C ALA A 321 -48.88 37.33 45.28
N ALA A 322 -47.65 37.55 45.77
CA ALA A 322 -47.37 38.58 46.76
C ALA A 322 -47.58 40.01 46.23
N LEU A 323 -47.14 40.29 44.99
CA LEU A 323 -47.35 41.58 44.33
C LEU A 323 -48.83 41.83 44.05
N THR A 324 -49.57 40.81 43.61
CA THR A 324 -51.02 40.90 43.37
C THR A 324 -51.77 41.23 44.65
N ALA A 325 -51.46 40.55 45.76
CA ALA A 325 -52.08 40.84 47.06
C ALA A 325 -51.77 42.26 47.57
N ARG A 326 -50.55 42.77 47.32
CA ARG A 326 -50.18 44.17 47.63
C ARG A 326 -50.92 45.16 46.74
N LEU A 327 -51.08 44.85 45.46
CA LEU A 327 -51.81 45.66 44.51
C LEU A 327 -53.30 45.73 44.89
N GLU A 328 -53.94 44.61 45.21
CA GLU A 328 -55.32 44.57 45.70
C GLU A 328 -55.53 45.36 47.00
N ARG A 329 -54.51 45.40 47.86
CA ARG A 329 -54.53 46.26 49.06
C ARG A 329 -54.43 47.74 48.67
N ALA A 330 -53.49 48.09 47.81
CA ALA A 330 -53.33 49.47 47.31
C ALA A 330 -54.57 49.96 46.55
N ASP A 331 -55.22 49.09 45.76
CA ASP A 331 -56.47 49.40 45.06
C ASP A 331 -57.63 49.63 46.03
N ARG A 332 -57.71 48.88 47.14
CA ARG A 332 -58.69 49.12 48.21
C ARG A 332 -58.44 50.44 48.93
N GLU A 333 -57.19 50.71 49.33
CA GLU A 333 -56.79 51.97 49.97
C GLU A 333 -57.06 53.16 49.04
N ARG A 334 -56.80 53.01 47.73
CA ARG A 334 -57.16 53.99 46.70
C ARG A 334 -58.67 54.17 46.58
N ALA A 335 -59.46 53.09 46.53
CA ALA A 335 -60.91 53.18 46.41
C ALA A 335 -61.54 53.86 47.65
N GLU A 336 -61.03 53.58 48.85
CA GLU A 336 -61.44 54.30 50.06
C GLU A 336 -61.05 55.78 50.02
N GLY A 337 -59.83 56.10 49.58
CA GLY A 337 -59.37 57.47 49.37
C GLY A 337 -60.18 58.23 48.31
N GLN A 338 -60.56 57.56 47.21
CA GLN A 338 -61.43 58.09 46.16
C GLN A 338 -62.84 58.33 46.68
N ALA A 339 -63.41 57.42 47.47
CA ALA A 339 -64.72 57.63 48.09
C ALA A 339 -64.71 58.85 49.04
N ARG A 340 -63.64 59.03 49.83
CA ARG A 340 -63.44 60.23 50.66
C ARG A 340 -63.29 61.50 49.83
N ARG A 341 -62.55 61.41 48.71
CA ARG A 341 -62.38 62.51 47.74
C ARG A 341 -63.71 62.88 47.09
N ASP A 342 -64.53 61.91 46.71
CA ASP A 342 -65.79 62.12 46.01
C ASP A 342 -66.84 62.72 46.95
N VAL A 343 -66.84 62.38 48.25
CA VAL A 343 -67.62 63.09 49.28
C VAL A 343 -67.15 64.54 49.43
N LEU A 344 -65.85 64.77 49.53
CA LEU A 344 -65.28 66.12 49.65
C LEU A 344 -65.52 66.96 48.37
N LYS A 345 -65.49 66.31 47.20
CA LYS A 345 -65.84 66.90 45.90
C LYS A 345 -67.33 67.18 45.78
N GLN A 346 -68.22 66.35 46.30
CA GLN A 346 -69.65 66.67 46.39
C GLN A 346 -69.92 67.88 47.31
N ASP A 347 -69.16 68.02 48.40
CA ASP A 347 -69.22 69.19 49.28
C ASP A 347 -68.66 70.47 48.62
N ILE A 348 -67.66 70.33 47.74
CA ILE A 348 -67.08 71.42 46.92
C ILE A 348 -67.96 71.75 45.70
N ALA A 349 -68.60 70.76 45.06
CA ALA A 349 -69.52 70.91 43.94
C ALA A 349 -70.82 71.59 44.37
N ARG A 350 -71.33 71.30 45.58
CA ARG A 350 -72.39 72.09 46.24
C ARG A 350 -72.02 73.58 46.43
N LYS A 351 -70.74 73.95 46.28
CA LYS A 351 -70.21 75.30 46.40
C LYS A 351 -69.52 75.82 45.12
N GLY A 352 -69.64 75.14 43.96
CA GLY A 352 -69.27 75.66 42.64
C GLY A 352 -67.93 75.22 42.00
N GLY A 353 -67.37 74.04 42.34
CA GLY A 353 -66.02 73.61 41.91
C GLY A 353 -65.84 72.85 40.58
N ASP A 354 -66.90 72.54 39.81
CA ASP A 354 -66.86 71.60 38.66
C ASP A 354 -65.86 71.96 37.53
N ARG A 355 -65.48 73.24 37.38
CA ARG A 355 -64.54 73.67 36.33
C ARG A 355 -63.07 73.42 36.68
N LEU A 356 -62.71 73.40 37.96
CA LEU A 356 -61.32 73.21 38.41
C LEU A 356 -60.85 71.75 38.28
N GLU A 357 -61.76 70.79 38.43
CA GLU A 357 -61.46 69.37 38.32
C GLU A 357 -61.21 68.94 36.86
N ALA A 358 -61.97 69.49 35.91
CA ALA A 358 -61.76 69.26 34.49
C ALA A 358 -60.37 69.73 34.03
N ILE A 359 -59.93 70.91 34.50
CA ILE A 359 -58.61 71.49 34.18
C ILE A 359 -57.46 70.61 34.70
N ALA A 360 -57.60 69.98 35.88
CA ALA A 360 -56.57 69.14 36.47
C ALA A 360 -56.31 67.83 35.68
N VAL A 361 -57.37 67.24 35.12
CA VAL A 361 -57.26 66.04 34.26
C VAL A 361 -56.59 66.39 32.94
N GLU A 362 -56.97 67.52 32.33
CA GLU A 362 -56.35 68.00 31.08
C GLU A 362 -54.85 68.29 31.26
N LEU A 363 -54.45 68.90 32.38
CA LEU A 363 -53.04 69.16 32.70
C LEU A 363 -52.18 67.88 32.75
N ARG A 364 -52.63 66.85 33.49
CA ARG A 364 -51.87 65.60 33.65
C ARG A 364 -51.60 64.93 32.29
N THR A 365 -52.62 64.87 31.42
CA THR A 365 -52.47 64.27 30.09
C THR A 365 -51.52 65.05 29.17
N LEU A 366 -51.49 66.38 29.28
CA LEU A 366 -50.58 67.23 28.52
C LEU A 366 -49.13 67.13 29.03
N GLU A 367 -48.92 66.99 30.34
CA GLU A 367 -47.60 66.82 30.96
C GLU A 367 -46.92 65.50 30.54
N GLU A 368 -47.65 64.38 30.60
CA GLU A 368 -47.17 63.07 30.15
C GLU A 368 -46.81 63.10 28.64
N SER A 369 -47.66 63.73 27.83
CA SER A 369 -47.40 63.91 26.40
C SER A 369 -46.17 64.80 26.15
N LYS A 370 -45.96 65.85 26.94
CA LYS A 370 -44.80 66.75 26.84
C LYS A 370 -43.52 66.01 27.21
N ALA A 371 -43.51 65.26 28.31
CA ALA A 371 -42.34 64.50 28.76
C ALA A 371 -41.90 63.46 27.72
N ARG A 372 -42.86 62.69 27.17
CA ARG A 372 -42.58 61.71 26.11
C ARG A 372 -41.98 62.34 24.86
N ARG A 373 -42.56 63.44 24.37
CA ARG A 373 -42.08 64.14 23.17
C ARG A 373 -40.74 64.84 23.39
N ARG A 374 -40.50 65.38 24.59
CA ARG A 374 -39.20 65.96 24.96
C ARG A 374 -38.10 64.92 24.96
N SER A 375 -38.33 63.74 25.54
CA SER A 375 -37.36 62.64 25.52
C SER A 375 -37.05 62.17 24.08
N ARG A 376 -38.06 62.11 23.20
CA ARG A 376 -37.85 61.83 21.77
C ARG A 376 -37.06 62.93 21.06
N ALA A 377 -37.34 64.20 21.37
CA ALA A 377 -36.60 65.35 20.84
C ALA A 377 -35.13 65.34 21.28
N ASP A 378 -34.84 65.04 22.54
CA ASP A 378 -33.47 64.93 23.06
C ASP A 378 -32.71 63.75 22.40
N HIS A 379 -33.39 62.62 22.18
CA HIS A 379 -32.81 61.48 21.47
C HIS A 379 -32.49 61.82 20.01
N TYR A 380 -33.41 62.45 19.31
CA TYR A 380 -33.19 62.93 17.94
C TYR A 380 -32.05 63.94 17.87
N ALA A 381 -31.97 64.88 18.82
CA ALA A 381 -30.92 65.90 18.87
C ALA A 381 -29.53 65.26 19.01
N THR A 382 -29.39 64.22 19.85
CA THR A 382 -28.12 63.49 20.02
C THR A 382 -27.69 62.80 18.71
N LEU A 383 -28.65 62.19 18.00
CA LEU A 383 -28.38 61.54 16.70
C LEU A 383 -28.07 62.56 15.60
N ALA A 384 -28.78 63.68 15.58
CA ALA A 384 -28.58 64.77 14.64
C ALA A 384 -27.20 65.42 14.82
N GLU A 385 -26.80 65.70 16.06
CA GLU A 385 -25.46 66.23 16.38
C GLU A 385 -24.35 65.28 15.91
N ALA A 386 -24.48 63.98 16.18
CA ALA A 386 -23.50 62.98 15.76
C ALA A 386 -23.46 62.73 14.24
N LEU A 387 -24.45 63.24 13.49
CA LEU A 387 -24.55 63.17 12.03
C LEU A 387 -24.39 64.56 11.37
N GLU A 388 -24.02 65.59 12.15
CA GLU A 388 -23.86 66.97 11.70
C GLU A 388 -25.14 67.55 11.02
N LEU A 389 -26.31 67.12 11.51
CA LEU A 389 -27.61 67.63 11.11
C LEU A 389 -28.13 68.66 12.13
N ASN A 390 -28.79 69.71 11.65
CA ASN A 390 -29.44 70.70 12.51
C ASN A 390 -30.74 70.13 13.12
N MET A 391 -31.11 70.61 14.30
CA MET A 391 -32.42 70.29 14.89
C MET A 391 -33.54 70.90 14.02
N PRO A 392 -34.54 70.13 13.60
CA PRO A 392 -35.65 70.65 12.80
C PRO A 392 -36.52 71.58 13.65
N GLU A 393 -36.80 72.77 13.11
CA GLU A 393 -37.70 73.75 13.74
C GLU A 393 -39.16 73.57 13.29
N ASP A 394 -39.36 72.93 12.14
CA ASP A 394 -40.65 72.64 11.52
C ASP A 394 -40.62 71.30 10.75
N THR A 395 -41.78 70.92 10.19
CA THR A 395 -41.94 69.71 9.41
C THR A 395 -41.10 69.70 8.12
N GLU A 396 -40.85 70.86 7.50
CA GLU A 396 -40.04 70.95 6.27
C GLU A 396 -38.57 70.60 6.55
N HIS A 397 -37.98 71.17 7.61
CA HIS A 397 -36.62 70.85 8.05
C HIS A 397 -36.48 69.38 8.47
N PHE A 398 -37.51 68.80 9.11
CA PHE A 398 -37.52 67.39 9.47
C PHE A 398 -37.52 66.46 8.24
N VAL A 399 -38.36 66.76 7.25
CA VAL A 399 -38.40 66.01 5.98
C VAL A 399 -37.08 66.11 5.22
N GLU A 400 -36.45 67.30 5.21
CA GLU A 400 -35.13 67.49 4.58
C GLU A 400 -34.03 66.69 5.29
N ASN A 401 -33.98 66.71 6.62
CA ASN A 401 -33.04 65.88 7.38
C ASN A 401 -33.22 64.39 7.07
N ARG A 402 -34.47 63.90 7.01
CA ARG A 402 -34.77 62.50 6.69
C ARG A 402 -34.38 62.15 5.26
N ARG A 403 -34.58 63.05 4.30
CA ARG A 403 -34.13 62.89 2.91
C ARG A 403 -32.61 62.78 2.82
N ARG A 404 -31.88 63.67 3.50
CA ARG A 404 -30.41 63.63 3.55
C ARG A 404 -29.90 62.36 4.20
N ALA A 405 -30.49 61.95 5.32
CA ALA A 405 -30.13 60.72 6.01
C ALA A 405 -30.35 59.47 5.13
N ALA A 406 -31.45 59.42 4.37
CA ALA A 406 -31.70 58.33 3.42
C ALA A 406 -30.67 58.31 2.27
N GLN A 407 -30.31 59.48 1.72
CA GLN A 407 -29.27 59.58 0.69
C GLN A 407 -27.90 59.13 1.20
N TRP A 408 -27.51 59.51 2.41
CA TRP A 408 -26.27 59.06 3.04
C TRP A 408 -26.29 57.57 3.36
N PHE A 409 -27.43 57.02 3.78
CA PHE A 409 -27.58 55.59 4.04
C PHE A 409 -27.33 54.74 2.79
N GLU A 410 -27.90 55.13 1.65
CA GLU A 410 -27.65 54.45 0.37
C GLU A 410 -26.18 54.56 -0.06
N ALA A 411 -25.60 55.77 -0.01
CA ALA A 411 -24.20 55.99 -0.38
C ALA A 411 -23.21 55.18 0.50
N LEU A 412 -23.51 55.03 1.79
CA LEU A 412 -22.70 54.21 2.70
C LEU A 412 -22.74 52.71 2.38
N GLY A 413 -23.82 52.22 1.76
CA GLY A 413 -23.91 50.83 1.32
C GLY A 413 -22.87 50.50 0.25
N ASP A 414 -22.71 51.40 -0.74
CA ASP A 414 -21.70 51.27 -1.80
C ASP A 414 -20.27 51.40 -1.24
N GLU A 415 -20.04 52.33 -0.31
CA GLU A 415 -18.75 52.50 0.37
C GLU A 415 -18.38 51.27 1.22
N GLU A 416 -19.33 50.69 1.96
CA GLU A 416 -19.11 49.47 2.76
C GLU A 416 -18.76 48.28 1.86
N ALA A 417 -19.43 48.13 0.71
CA ALA A 417 -19.15 47.08 -0.26
C ALA A 417 -17.75 47.26 -0.90
N ALA A 418 -17.39 48.48 -1.30
CA ALA A 418 -16.07 48.78 -1.86
C ALA A 418 -14.95 48.49 -0.84
N LEU A 419 -15.15 48.88 0.42
CA LEU A 419 -14.18 48.66 1.48
C LEU A 419 -14.05 47.18 1.85
N GLN A 420 -15.16 46.43 1.85
CA GLN A 420 -15.13 44.98 2.06
C GLN A 420 -14.34 44.26 0.95
N ASN A 421 -14.47 44.70 -0.30
CA ASN A 421 -13.67 44.15 -1.40
C ASN A 421 -12.17 44.43 -1.20
N GLN A 422 -11.80 45.67 -0.83
CA GLN A 422 -10.40 46.02 -0.54
C GLN A 422 -9.80 45.21 0.62
N LEU A 423 -10.59 44.95 1.67
CA LEU A 423 -10.20 44.08 2.77
C LEU A 423 -9.96 42.64 2.30
N ASN A 424 -10.84 42.11 1.46
CA ASN A 424 -10.69 40.75 0.93
C ASN A 424 -9.45 40.63 0.04
N ASP A 425 -9.21 41.59 -0.85
CA ASP A 425 -8.04 41.62 -1.75
C ASP A 425 -6.73 41.72 -0.96
N SER A 426 -6.68 42.63 0.03
CA SER A 426 -5.51 42.79 0.90
C SER A 426 -5.24 41.53 1.73
N ALA A 427 -6.29 40.90 2.28
CA ALA A 427 -6.16 39.65 3.03
C ALA A 427 -5.64 38.50 2.14
N PHE A 428 -6.09 38.43 0.89
CA PHE A 428 -5.61 37.46 -0.09
C PHE A 428 -4.14 37.68 -0.47
N GLU A 429 -3.73 38.92 -0.77
CA GLU A 429 -2.33 39.26 -1.06
C GLU A 429 -1.41 38.92 0.14
N ILE A 430 -1.82 39.29 1.36
CA ILE A 430 -1.08 38.95 2.59
C ILE A 430 -0.93 37.43 2.74
N LYS A 431 -1.99 36.65 2.49
CA LYS A 431 -1.94 35.20 2.56
C LYS A 431 -0.95 34.62 1.54
N GLN A 432 -1.03 35.03 0.27
CA GLN A 432 -0.10 34.58 -0.77
C GLN A 432 1.37 34.87 -0.44
N LEU A 433 1.64 36.06 0.10
CA LEU A 433 3.01 36.43 0.50
C LEU A 433 3.49 35.63 1.71
N ARG A 434 2.61 35.31 2.67
CA ARG A 434 2.93 34.46 3.82
C ARG A 434 3.24 33.02 3.40
N ASP A 435 2.44 32.45 2.52
CA ASP A 435 2.67 31.10 1.98
C ASP A 435 4.05 31.04 1.30
N ARG A 436 4.38 32.04 0.47
CA ARG A 436 5.69 32.13 -0.19
C ARG A 436 6.86 32.37 0.78
N LEU A 437 6.64 33.16 1.83
CA LEU A 437 7.65 33.36 2.88
C LEU A 437 7.92 32.03 3.61
N GLN A 438 6.88 31.27 3.93
CA GLN A 438 7.01 29.97 4.58
C GLN A 438 7.79 28.97 3.70
N GLU A 439 7.53 28.94 2.40
CA GLU A 439 8.30 28.13 1.45
C GLU A 439 9.79 28.49 1.45
N LEU A 440 10.12 29.79 1.41
CA LEU A 440 11.52 30.26 1.47
C LEU A 440 12.18 29.92 2.80
N GLU A 441 11.49 30.10 3.92
CA GLU A 441 12.00 29.79 5.26
C GLU A 441 12.25 28.29 5.44
N ALA A 442 11.38 27.44 4.89
CA ALA A 442 11.56 26.00 4.86
C ALA A 442 12.80 25.59 4.03
N GLU A 443 13.00 26.19 2.85
CA GLU A 443 14.19 25.93 2.03
C GLU A 443 15.47 26.41 2.71
N ILE A 444 15.46 27.59 3.34
CA ILE A 444 16.60 28.10 4.13
C ILE A 444 16.92 27.14 5.28
N ALA A 445 15.91 26.67 6.03
CA ALA A 445 16.09 25.74 7.12
C ALA A 445 16.66 24.39 6.64
N SER A 446 16.22 23.90 5.48
CA SER A 446 16.78 22.73 4.83
C SER A 446 18.24 22.94 4.43
N LEU A 447 18.54 24.04 3.72
CA LEU A 447 19.90 24.39 3.29
C LEU A 447 20.86 24.51 4.48
N ARG A 448 20.44 25.02 5.64
CA ARG A 448 21.29 25.08 6.84
C ARG A 448 21.69 23.71 7.40
N ARG A 449 20.94 22.64 7.11
CA ARG A 449 21.25 21.27 7.58
C ARG A 449 22.21 20.52 6.66
N ARG A 450 22.44 21.04 5.44
CA ARG A 450 23.24 20.39 4.38
C ARG A 450 24.27 21.37 3.82
N ARG A 451 25.22 20.88 3.02
CA ARG A 451 26.21 21.74 2.34
C ARG A 451 25.95 21.90 0.83
N SER A 452 24.95 21.20 0.31
CA SER A 452 24.62 21.17 -1.11
C SER A 452 23.79 22.38 -1.54
N ASN A 453 24.04 22.88 -2.75
CA ASN A 453 23.22 23.89 -3.43
C ASN A 453 22.01 23.30 -4.18
N ILE A 454 21.92 21.97 -4.26
CA ILE A 454 20.85 21.26 -4.94
C ILE A 454 19.54 21.37 -4.15
N GLU A 455 18.41 21.59 -4.83
CA GLU A 455 17.08 21.75 -4.20
C GLU A 455 16.66 20.52 -3.37
N GLN A 456 15.83 20.74 -2.33
CA GLN A 456 15.40 19.67 -1.41
C GLN A 456 14.73 18.49 -2.11
N ARG A 457 13.95 18.74 -3.17
CA ARG A 457 13.26 17.67 -3.89
C ARG A 457 14.23 16.66 -4.53
N GLN A 458 15.34 17.13 -5.09
CA GLN A 458 16.35 16.25 -5.70
C GLN A 458 17.16 15.50 -4.65
N ILE A 459 17.48 16.17 -3.55
CA ILE A 459 18.16 15.53 -2.41
C ILE A 459 17.30 14.43 -1.79
N ALA A 460 15.99 14.67 -1.62
CA ALA A 460 15.05 13.66 -1.15
C ALA A 460 14.98 12.43 -2.07
N ILE A 461 15.04 12.62 -3.40
CA ILE A 461 15.10 11.50 -4.35
C ILE A 461 16.37 10.67 -4.14
N ARG A 462 17.53 11.33 -3.97
CA ARG A 462 18.79 10.63 -3.67
C ARG A 462 18.72 9.90 -2.33
N GLU A 463 18.22 10.54 -1.29
CA GLU A 463 18.10 9.95 0.05
C GLU A 463 17.21 8.70 0.02
N ALA A 464 16.05 8.78 -0.63
CA ALA A 464 15.15 7.62 -0.78
C ALA A 464 15.78 6.47 -1.58
N LEU A 465 16.56 6.79 -2.62
CA LEU A 465 17.31 5.80 -3.41
C LEU A 465 18.38 5.13 -2.56
N CYS A 466 19.19 5.91 -1.86
CA CYS A 466 20.28 5.43 -1.02
C CYS A 466 19.76 4.61 0.16
N GLU A 467 18.67 5.03 0.80
CA GLU A 467 18.02 4.30 1.89
C GLU A 467 17.49 2.94 1.40
N ALA A 468 16.79 2.91 0.27
CA ALA A 468 16.22 1.69 -0.29
C ALA A 468 17.29 0.67 -0.73
N LEU A 469 18.47 1.15 -1.12
CA LEU A 469 19.60 0.32 -1.55
C LEU A 469 20.67 0.12 -0.47
N GLN A 470 20.48 0.70 0.72
CA GLN A 470 21.44 0.69 1.84
C GLN A 470 22.84 1.20 1.45
N LEU A 471 22.88 2.28 0.67
CA LEU A 471 24.11 2.95 0.21
C LEU A 471 24.33 4.27 0.94
N ASP A 472 25.59 4.71 1.05
CA ASP A 472 25.90 6.05 1.58
C ASP A 472 25.62 7.11 0.50
N ALA A 473 24.86 8.15 0.86
CA ALA A 473 24.55 9.27 -0.05
C ALA A 473 25.80 10.01 -0.58
N ARG A 474 26.95 9.91 0.11
CA ARG A 474 28.23 10.49 -0.31
C ARG A 474 28.85 9.78 -1.51
N GLU A 475 28.50 8.51 -1.74
CA GLU A 475 28.97 7.74 -2.89
C GLU A 475 28.21 8.10 -4.18
N MET A 476 27.07 8.78 -4.02
CA MET A 476 26.18 9.21 -5.10
C MET A 476 26.02 10.74 -5.14
N PRO A 477 27.09 11.52 -5.33
CA PRO A 477 26.98 12.96 -5.38
C PRO A 477 26.27 13.41 -6.68
N PHE A 478 25.61 14.57 -6.62
CA PHE A 478 25.23 15.30 -7.82
C PHE A 478 26.47 15.98 -8.41
N ALA A 479 26.55 16.11 -9.74
CA ALA A 479 27.72 16.72 -10.37
C ALA A 479 27.98 18.16 -9.88
N GLY A 480 26.92 18.93 -9.58
CA GLY A 480 27.02 20.29 -9.06
C GLY A 480 27.65 20.39 -7.67
N GLU A 481 27.57 19.33 -6.86
CA GLU A 481 28.22 19.28 -5.54
C GLU A 481 29.75 19.13 -5.66
N LEU A 482 30.26 18.72 -6.82
CA LEU A 482 31.67 18.49 -7.08
C LEU A 482 32.30 19.58 -7.95
N ILE A 483 31.49 20.45 -8.57
CA ILE A 483 31.94 21.48 -9.50
C ILE A 483 31.67 22.85 -8.89
N GLN A 484 32.67 23.73 -8.91
CA GLN A 484 32.49 25.15 -8.61
C GLN A 484 33.19 26.01 -9.65
N VAL A 485 32.80 27.27 -9.75
CA VAL A 485 33.53 28.27 -10.55
C VAL A 485 34.68 28.80 -9.69
N ARG A 486 35.83 29.06 -10.30
CA ARG A 486 36.98 29.65 -9.59
C ARG A 486 36.64 31.08 -9.15
N ASP A 487 37.08 31.48 -7.96
CA ASP A 487 36.78 32.81 -7.40
C ASP A 487 37.29 33.95 -8.31
N GLU A 488 38.44 33.74 -8.96
CA GLU A 488 39.06 34.66 -9.95
C GLU A 488 38.17 34.89 -11.18
N GLU A 489 37.26 33.96 -11.47
CA GLU A 489 36.42 33.90 -12.66
C GLU A 489 34.94 34.16 -12.33
N ALA A 490 34.64 34.82 -11.20
CA ALA A 490 33.28 35.10 -10.74
C ALA A 490 32.39 35.81 -11.79
N GLY A 491 32.98 36.58 -12.71
CA GLY A 491 32.26 37.21 -13.82
C GLY A 491 31.61 36.23 -14.80
N TRP A 492 32.04 34.96 -14.80
CA TRP A 492 31.49 33.88 -15.60
C TRP A 492 30.54 32.96 -14.81
N GLU A 493 30.34 33.20 -13.52
CA GLU A 493 29.60 32.30 -12.62
C GLU A 493 28.18 32.03 -13.11
N GLY A 494 27.40 33.06 -13.41
CA GLY A 494 26.03 32.90 -13.89
C GLY A 494 25.94 32.25 -15.27
N ALA A 495 26.89 32.53 -16.16
CA ALA A 495 26.95 31.89 -17.48
C ALA A 495 27.29 30.40 -17.35
N ALA A 496 28.22 30.05 -16.46
CA ALA A 496 28.61 28.68 -16.16
C ALA A 496 27.44 27.91 -15.52
N GLU A 497 26.76 28.50 -14.54
CA GLU A 497 25.55 27.97 -13.92
C GLU A 497 24.49 27.65 -14.96
N ARG A 498 24.20 28.60 -15.86
CA ARG A 498 23.18 28.41 -16.91
C ARG A 498 23.53 27.26 -17.86
N LEU A 499 24.78 27.15 -18.29
CA LEU A 499 25.22 26.08 -19.20
C LEU A 499 25.23 24.71 -18.51
N LEU A 500 25.73 24.67 -17.27
CA LEU A 500 25.93 23.42 -16.53
C LEU A 500 24.69 23.00 -15.75
N HIS A 501 23.66 23.83 -15.59
CA HIS A 501 22.53 23.62 -14.68
C HIS A 501 21.95 22.19 -14.74
N ASN A 502 21.59 21.74 -15.93
CA ASN A 502 21.00 20.40 -16.11
C ASN A 502 22.00 19.27 -15.81
N PHE A 503 23.28 19.48 -16.10
CA PHE A 503 24.34 18.52 -15.79
C PHE A 503 24.65 18.50 -14.29
N ALA A 504 24.68 19.66 -13.64
CA ALA A 504 24.89 19.83 -12.21
C ALA A 504 23.84 19.06 -11.38
N LEU A 505 22.59 19.05 -11.83
CA LEU A 505 21.48 18.29 -11.22
C LEU A 505 21.51 16.78 -11.52
N SER A 506 22.50 16.29 -12.28
CA SER A 506 22.61 14.86 -12.61
C SER A 506 23.33 14.09 -11.51
N LEU A 507 22.74 12.99 -11.05
CA LEU A 507 23.30 12.09 -10.06
C LEU A 507 24.43 11.26 -10.67
N LEU A 508 25.57 11.15 -10.00
CA LEU A 508 26.69 10.32 -10.46
C LEU A 508 26.62 8.97 -9.79
N VAL A 509 26.49 7.91 -10.60
CA VAL A 509 26.27 6.54 -10.14
C VAL A 509 27.50 5.68 -10.46
N PRO A 510 28.27 5.23 -9.46
CA PRO A 510 29.37 4.30 -9.66
C PRO A 510 28.93 3.03 -10.42
N ASP A 511 29.84 2.49 -11.24
CA ASP A 511 29.57 1.33 -12.11
C ASP A 511 29.02 0.12 -11.34
N GLU A 512 29.53 -0.08 -10.12
CA GLU A 512 29.18 -1.16 -9.20
C GLU A 512 27.72 -1.11 -8.73
N HIS A 513 27.16 0.10 -8.54
CA HIS A 513 25.78 0.27 -8.06
C HIS A 513 24.76 0.45 -9.20
N TYR A 514 25.23 0.66 -10.43
CA TYR A 514 24.37 0.96 -11.58
C TYR A 514 23.21 -0.04 -11.79
N PRO A 515 23.41 -1.38 -11.73
CA PRO A 515 22.31 -2.32 -11.95
C PRO A 515 21.16 -2.14 -10.94
N ALA A 516 21.48 -2.04 -9.65
CA ALA A 516 20.50 -1.89 -8.58
C ALA A 516 19.78 -0.52 -8.65
N VAL A 517 20.51 0.53 -9.00
CA VAL A 517 19.96 1.88 -9.20
C VAL A 517 18.99 1.92 -10.37
N ALA A 518 19.37 1.33 -11.51
CA ALA A 518 18.50 1.29 -12.69
C ALA A 518 17.19 0.54 -12.41
N GLU A 519 17.26 -0.59 -11.71
CA GLU A 519 16.08 -1.36 -11.30
C GLU A 519 15.19 -0.57 -10.33
N TRP A 520 15.79 0.09 -9.33
CA TRP A 520 15.05 0.91 -8.37
C TRP A 520 14.34 2.09 -9.03
N VAL A 521 15.02 2.78 -9.96
CA VAL A 521 14.44 3.92 -10.68
C VAL A 521 13.26 3.48 -11.55
N ASP A 522 13.35 2.33 -12.23
CA ASP A 522 12.29 1.83 -13.11
C ASP A 522 11.00 1.48 -12.34
N ARG A 523 11.13 0.87 -11.15
CA ARG A 523 9.98 0.46 -10.33
C ARG A 523 9.38 1.57 -9.46
N THR A 524 10.10 2.67 -9.24
CA THR A 524 9.72 3.67 -8.22
C THR A 524 9.14 4.94 -8.85
N ARG A 525 7.96 5.37 -8.37
CA ARG A 525 7.39 6.67 -8.75
C ARG A 525 8.08 7.81 -8.01
N LEU A 526 9.12 8.37 -8.62
CA LEU A 526 10.00 9.39 -8.02
C LEU A 526 9.32 10.73 -7.66
N GLN A 527 8.14 11.01 -8.22
CA GLN A 527 7.48 12.32 -8.12
C GLN A 527 8.44 13.49 -8.45
N GLY A 528 9.32 13.31 -9.43
CA GLY A 528 10.31 14.31 -9.85
C GLY A 528 11.08 13.84 -11.08
N ARG A 529 12.00 14.68 -11.56
CA ARG A 529 12.87 14.36 -12.70
C ARG A 529 14.26 14.03 -12.18
N LEU A 530 14.67 12.77 -12.31
CA LEU A 530 16.03 12.31 -12.03
C LEU A 530 16.78 12.07 -13.35
N VAL A 531 17.96 12.66 -13.47
CA VAL A 531 18.93 12.31 -14.51
C VAL A 531 20.13 11.74 -13.78
N TYR A 532 20.66 10.61 -14.24
CA TYR A 532 21.84 10.01 -13.63
C TYR A 532 22.83 9.53 -14.69
N TYR A 533 24.12 9.59 -14.36
CA TYR A 533 25.20 9.10 -15.20
C TYR A 533 25.87 7.89 -14.56
N ARG A 534 25.99 6.82 -15.34
CA ARG A 534 26.83 5.67 -14.99
C ARG A 534 28.30 6.06 -15.13
N VAL A 535 29.02 6.06 -14.01
CA VAL A 535 30.44 6.41 -13.93
C VAL A 535 31.27 5.13 -14.08
N ARG A 536 31.99 5.02 -15.19
CA ARG A 536 32.91 3.90 -15.44
C ARG A 536 34.35 4.30 -15.13
N PRO A 537 35.19 3.36 -14.63
CA PRO A 537 36.61 3.61 -14.46
C PRO A 537 37.23 4.05 -15.79
N VAL A 538 37.88 5.20 -15.75
CA VAL A 538 38.53 5.78 -16.92
C VAL A 538 39.81 4.99 -17.20
N ARG A 539 39.89 4.33 -18.37
CA ARG A 539 41.18 3.85 -18.88
C ARG A 539 41.97 5.07 -19.35
N ARG A 540 43.16 5.31 -18.77
CA ARG A 540 44.05 6.44 -19.10
C ARG A 540 44.08 6.69 -20.62
N LYS A 541 43.45 7.77 -21.05
CA LYS A 541 43.72 8.43 -22.34
C LYS A 541 44.63 9.64 -22.05
N GLY A 542 45.39 10.07 -23.06
CA GLY A 542 46.28 11.22 -22.98
C GLY A 542 45.57 12.53 -22.60
N PRO A 543 46.32 13.61 -22.39
CA PRO A 543 45.75 14.91 -22.04
C PRO A 543 44.70 15.34 -23.07
N VAL A 544 43.55 15.81 -22.59
CA VAL A 544 42.52 16.38 -23.46
C VAL A 544 42.94 17.82 -23.79
N GLU A 545 43.18 18.09 -25.07
CA GLU A 545 43.45 19.45 -25.54
C GLU A 545 42.15 20.27 -25.52
N LEU A 546 42.01 21.12 -24.49
CA LEU A 546 40.91 22.08 -24.37
C LEU A 546 41.20 23.35 -25.16
N HIS A 547 40.14 23.98 -25.67
CA HIS A 547 40.23 25.33 -26.23
C HIS A 547 40.95 26.31 -25.27
N PRO A 548 41.78 27.26 -25.75
CA PRO A 548 42.48 28.21 -24.89
C PRO A 548 41.55 29.00 -23.97
N ASP A 549 40.42 29.47 -24.51
CA ASP A 549 39.38 30.21 -23.77
C ASP A 549 38.26 29.32 -23.22
N SER A 550 38.52 28.02 -23.00
CA SER A 550 37.48 27.08 -22.56
C SER A 550 36.87 27.44 -21.21
N LEU A 551 35.54 27.37 -21.11
CA LEU A 551 34.82 27.48 -19.84
C LEU A 551 35.32 26.46 -18.81
N VAL A 552 35.70 25.25 -19.25
CA VAL A 552 36.19 24.17 -18.36
C VAL A 552 37.40 24.63 -17.53
N ARG A 553 38.24 25.51 -18.09
CA ARG A 553 39.42 26.06 -17.39
C ARG A 553 39.03 26.99 -16.23
N LYS A 554 37.85 27.59 -16.28
CA LYS A 554 37.29 28.49 -15.26
C LYS A 554 36.59 27.74 -14.13
N LEU A 555 36.44 26.41 -14.26
CA LEU A 555 35.86 25.54 -13.25
C LEU A 555 36.94 24.91 -12.36
N ALA A 556 36.53 24.53 -11.16
CA ALA A 556 37.28 23.71 -10.23
C ALA A 556 36.44 22.47 -9.89
N ILE A 557 37.06 21.30 -10.04
CA ILE A 557 36.48 20.02 -9.62
C ILE A 557 37.06 19.69 -8.24
N ARG A 558 36.21 19.17 -7.36
CA ARG A 558 36.56 18.79 -6.00
C ARG A 558 37.71 17.74 -5.98
N PRO A 559 38.92 18.08 -5.49
CA PRO A 559 40.12 17.25 -5.67
C PRO A 559 40.11 15.90 -4.94
N ASP A 560 39.40 15.82 -3.81
CA ASP A 560 39.26 14.62 -2.98
C ASP A 560 38.22 13.62 -3.52
N SER A 561 37.52 13.93 -4.61
CA SER A 561 36.47 13.07 -5.15
C SER A 561 37.04 11.88 -5.94
N PRO A 562 36.59 10.63 -5.68
CA PRO A 562 36.96 9.47 -6.51
C PRO A 562 36.44 9.58 -7.95
N LEU A 563 35.47 10.48 -8.20
CA LEU A 563 34.85 10.71 -9.49
C LEU A 563 35.56 11.80 -10.32
N TYR A 564 36.67 12.37 -9.80
CA TYR A 564 37.38 13.49 -10.41
C TYR A 564 37.73 13.25 -11.89
N GLN A 565 38.41 12.14 -12.18
CA GLN A 565 38.91 11.84 -13.54
C GLN A 565 37.76 11.69 -14.55
N TRP A 566 36.64 11.12 -14.11
CA TRP A 566 35.47 10.97 -14.97
C TRP A 566 34.82 12.33 -15.24
N LEU A 567 34.67 13.16 -14.21
CA LEU A 567 34.11 14.52 -14.34
C LEU A 567 34.99 15.40 -15.23
N GLU A 568 36.30 15.36 -15.06
CA GLU A 568 37.25 16.12 -15.88
C GLU A 568 37.09 15.79 -17.37
N GLN A 569 37.00 14.50 -17.71
CA GLN A 569 36.81 14.06 -19.09
C GLN A 569 35.44 14.43 -19.65
N GLU A 570 34.38 14.31 -18.85
CA GLU A 570 33.03 14.65 -19.31
C GLU A 570 32.84 16.16 -19.48
N LEU A 571 33.45 16.97 -18.61
CA LEU A 571 33.52 18.42 -18.77
C LEU A 571 34.28 18.80 -20.03
N ALA A 572 35.46 18.23 -20.26
CA ALA A 572 36.23 18.48 -21.46
C ALA A 572 35.52 18.03 -22.75
N ARG A 573 34.77 16.92 -22.70
CA ARG A 573 34.08 16.38 -23.87
C ARG A 573 32.82 17.15 -24.24
N ARG A 574 32.05 17.62 -23.25
CA ARG A 574 30.71 18.18 -23.47
C ARG A 574 30.61 19.69 -23.28
N PHE A 575 31.52 20.27 -22.51
CA PHE A 575 31.43 21.64 -22.04
C PHE A 575 32.66 22.48 -22.40
N ASP A 576 33.46 22.06 -23.39
CA ASP A 576 34.54 22.86 -24.00
C ASP A 576 33.99 24.00 -24.88
N TYR A 577 33.29 24.93 -24.24
CA TYR A 577 32.74 26.14 -24.88
C TYR A 577 33.74 27.28 -24.72
N ALA A 578 34.04 27.98 -25.81
CA ALA A 578 34.88 29.17 -25.77
C ALA A 578 34.13 30.32 -25.05
N CYS A 579 34.72 30.85 -23.99
CA CYS A 579 34.27 32.03 -23.27
C CYS A 579 34.56 33.29 -24.09
N CYS A 580 33.57 33.74 -24.86
CA CYS A 580 33.74 34.87 -25.77
C CYS A 580 33.50 36.20 -25.08
N GLN A 581 34.51 37.08 -25.09
CA GLN A 581 34.39 38.45 -24.57
C GLN A 581 33.69 39.38 -25.57
N THR A 582 33.76 39.07 -26.86
CA THR A 582 33.13 39.85 -27.93
C THR A 582 32.18 39.01 -28.76
N LEU A 583 31.19 39.67 -29.37
CA LEU A 583 30.22 39.00 -30.23
C LEU A 583 30.85 38.53 -31.56
N GLU A 584 31.95 39.16 -32.00
CA GLU A 584 32.70 38.70 -33.17
C GLU A 584 33.36 37.34 -32.93
N GLN A 585 33.99 37.16 -31.76
CA GLN A 585 34.54 35.87 -31.34
C GLN A 585 33.41 34.82 -31.27
N PHE A 586 32.29 35.16 -30.62
CA PHE A 586 31.13 34.28 -30.49
C PHE A 586 30.56 33.80 -31.85
N ARG A 587 30.60 34.64 -32.89
CA ARG A 587 30.17 34.26 -34.24
C ARG A 587 31.11 33.27 -34.91
N ARG A 588 32.43 33.41 -34.70
CA ARG A 588 33.46 32.55 -35.30
C ARG A 588 33.48 31.16 -34.69
N GLU A 589 33.35 31.07 -33.37
CA GLU A 589 33.46 29.82 -32.64
C GLU A 589 32.27 28.88 -32.89
N THR A 590 32.52 27.57 -32.87
CA THR A 590 31.44 26.55 -33.06
C THR A 590 30.68 26.25 -31.77
N HIS A 591 31.38 26.23 -30.64
CA HIS A 591 30.83 26.09 -29.29
C HIS A 591 31.29 27.29 -28.47
N ALA A 592 30.37 28.18 -28.12
CA ALA A 592 30.72 29.44 -27.48
C ALA A 592 29.68 29.89 -26.46
N ILE A 593 30.14 30.65 -25.48
CA ILE A 593 29.31 31.25 -24.45
C ILE A 593 29.73 32.71 -24.21
N THR A 594 28.76 33.60 -24.07
CA THR A 594 29.01 35.00 -23.68
C THR A 594 28.87 35.18 -22.18
N ALA A 595 29.50 36.21 -21.62
CA ALA A 595 29.33 36.57 -20.20
C ALA A 595 27.87 36.89 -19.83
N ALA A 596 27.05 37.30 -20.81
CA ALA A 596 25.61 37.51 -20.65
C ALA A 596 24.77 36.20 -20.72
N GLY A 597 25.42 35.04 -20.78
CA GLY A 597 24.75 33.73 -20.75
C GLY A 597 24.09 33.31 -22.07
N GLN A 598 24.52 33.86 -23.22
CA GLN A 598 24.11 33.36 -24.52
C GLN A 598 25.01 32.19 -24.93
N ILE A 599 24.42 31.06 -25.28
CA ILE A 599 25.10 29.79 -25.56
C ILE A 599 24.92 29.46 -27.05
N LYS A 600 26.01 29.05 -27.70
CA LYS A 600 26.03 28.51 -29.07
C LYS A 600 26.55 27.09 -29.06
N SER A 601 25.75 26.15 -29.54
CA SER A 601 26.09 24.71 -29.60
C SER A 601 26.15 24.24 -31.05
N GLY A 602 27.24 23.58 -31.43
CA GLY A 602 27.40 22.93 -32.74
C GLY A 602 27.30 23.88 -33.94
N GLY A 603 27.62 25.16 -33.78
CA GLY A 603 27.56 26.15 -34.86
C GLY A 603 26.15 26.65 -35.23
N GLN A 604 25.10 25.91 -34.86
CA GLN A 604 23.75 26.08 -35.39
C GLN A 604 22.73 26.49 -34.32
N ARG A 605 22.79 25.89 -33.13
CA ARG A 605 21.83 26.15 -32.05
C ARG A 605 22.31 27.30 -31.18
N HIS A 606 21.46 28.30 -31.00
CA HIS A 606 21.71 29.42 -30.09
C HIS A 606 20.61 29.48 -29.04
N GLU A 607 20.99 29.63 -27.78
CA GLU A 607 20.07 29.65 -26.64
C GLU A 607 20.44 30.80 -25.71
N LYS A 608 19.42 31.55 -25.27
CA LYS A 608 19.55 32.51 -24.19
C LYS A 608 18.28 32.40 -23.34
N ASP A 609 18.41 31.78 -22.18
CA ASP A 609 17.28 31.55 -21.27
C ASP A 609 17.25 32.61 -20.16
N ASP A 610 16.54 33.70 -20.41
CA ASP A 610 16.39 34.82 -19.47
C ASP A 610 15.08 34.74 -18.64
N ARG A 611 14.46 33.55 -18.52
CA ARG A 611 13.33 33.35 -17.60
C ARG A 611 13.69 33.72 -16.16
N HIS A 612 14.98 33.63 -15.83
CA HIS A 612 15.56 34.05 -14.55
C HIS A 612 16.79 34.93 -14.80
N ALA A 613 17.02 35.86 -13.88
CA ALA A 613 18.18 36.73 -13.94
C ALA A 613 19.48 35.90 -13.86
N LEU A 614 20.50 36.32 -14.61
CA LEU A 614 21.75 35.56 -14.71
C LEU A 614 22.50 35.50 -13.38
N ASP A 615 22.35 36.55 -12.57
CA ASP A 615 22.95 36.77 -11.25
C ASP A 615 22.06 36.29 -10.08
N ASP A 616 20.95 35.59 -10.36
CA ASP A 616 20.06 35.04 -9.33
C ASP A 616 20.69 33.84 -8.60
N ARG A 617 21.50 34.15 -7.60
CA ARG A 617 22.18 33.18 -6.72
C ARG A 617 21.23 32.25 -5.96
N SER A 618 19.93 32.57 -5.86
CA SER A 618 18.96 31.66 -5.22
C SER A 618 18.74 30.38 -6.04
N ARG A 619 19.11 30.38 -7.33
CA ARG A 619 18.92 29.27 -8.26
C ARG A 619 20.20 28.51 -8.61
N TYR A 620 21.34 29.02 -8.14
CA TYR A 620 22.64 28.40 -8.40
C TYR A 620 22.68 27.01 -7.77
N VAL A 621 23.32 26.08 -8.48
CA VAL A 621 23.41 24.65 -8.13
C VAL A 621 24.85 24.15 -8.08
N LEU A 622 25.80 24.90 -8.63
CA LEU A 622 27.24 24.64 -8.51
C LEU A 622 27.74 25.19 -7.17
N GLY A 623 28.87 24.66 -6.71
CA GLY A 623 29.55 25.15 -5.52
C GLY A 623 29.63 24.12 -4.40
N TRP A 624 30.75 24.16 -3.66
CA TRP A 624 31.01 23.26 -2.53
C TRP A 624 30.36 23.73 -1.22
N SER A 625 29.80 24.95 -1.20
CA SER A 625 29.10 25.55 -0.08
C SER A 625 27.81 26.25 -0.56
N ASN A 626 26.82 26.32 0.33
CA ASN A 626 25.52 26.93 0.08
C ASN A 626 25.28 28.26 0.80
N GLU A 627 26.32 28.84 1.42
CA GLU A 627 26.23 30.09 2.17
C GLU A 627 25.71 31.26 1.32
N ALA A 628 26.21 31.41 0.08
CA ALA A 628 25.77 32.46 -0.83
C ALA A 628 24.29 32.30 -1.23
N LYS A 629 23.83 31.06 -1.40
CA LYS A 629 22.42 30.74 -1.71
C LYS A 629 21.51 31.03 -0.52
N ILE A 630 21.93 30.65 0.70
CA ILE A 630 21.22 30.97 1.94
C ILE A 630 21.10 32.49 2.11
N ALA A 631 22.17 33.25 1.87
CA ALA A 631 22.16 34.71 1.97
C ALA A 631 21.19 35.35 0.95
N ALA A 632 21.18 34.86 -0.30
CA ALA A 632 20.25 35.33 -1.33
C ALA A 632 18.79 35.06 -0.97
N LEU A 633 18.47 33.83 -0.53
CA LEU A 633 17.12 33.45 -0.09
C LEU A 633 16.68 34.24 1.16
N ALA A 634 17.58 34.46 2.11
CA ALA A 634 17.29 35.26 3.30
C ALA A 634 16.96 36.72 2.94
N SER A 635 17.70 37.32 2.01
CA SER A 635 17.38 38.66 1.50
C SER A 635 16.00 38.73 0.85
N GLN A 636 15.64 37.73 0.04
CA GLN A 636 14.29 37.63 -0.55
C GLN A 636 13.21 37.49 0.53
N ALA A 637 13.44 36.68 1.57
CA ALA A 637 12.53 36.54 2.70
C ALA A 637 12.33 37.86 3.45
N ASP A 638 13.39 38.66 3.66
CA ASP A 638 13.30 39.97 4.30
C ASP A 638 12.52 41.01 3.47
N VAL A 639 12.58 40.92 2.15
CA VAL A 639 11.73 41.75 1.26
C VAL A 639 10.26 41.36 1.44
N LEU A 640 9.94 40.07 1.45
CA LEU A 640 8.57 39.60 1.67
C LEU A 640 8.03 40.00 3.05
N ARG A 641 8.83 39.86 4.12
CA ARG A 641 8.46 40.28 5.48
C ARG A 641 8.08 41.75 5.54
N ARG A 642 8.91 42.63 4.95
CA ARG A 642 8.63 44.08 4.88
C ARG A 642 7.34 44.38 4.10
N ARG A 643 7.10 43.67 3.00
CA ARG A 643 5.87 43.81 2.21
C ARG A 643 4.63 43.37 3.00
N ILE A 644 4.69 42.23 3.68
CA ILE A 644 3.61 41.73 4.55
C ILE A 644 3.31 42.72 5.67
N GLN A 645 4.34 43.30 6.29
CA GLN A 645 4.16 44.32 7.32
C GLN A 645 3.42 45.54 6.79
N SER A 646 3.88 46.11 5.67
CA SER A 646 3.25 47.29 5.04
C SER A 646 1.79 47.03 4.65
N LEU A 647 1.48 45.86 4.09
CA LEU A 647 0.09 45.48 3.78
C LEU A 647 -0.74 45.26 5.05
N GLY A 648 -0.15 44.72 6.12
CA GLY A 648 -0.81 44.54 7.41
C GLY A 648 -1.20 45.87 8.05
N GLU A 649 -0.35 46.89 7.96
CA GLU A 649 -0.65 48.27 8.39
C GLU A 649 -1.81 48.87 7.57
N GLY A 650 -1.78 48.69 6.25
CA GLY A 650 -2.88 49.10 5.36
C GLY A 650 -4.20 48.41 5.69
N TYR A 651 -4.16 47.09 5.92
CA TYR A 651 -5.33 46.29 6.30
C TYR A 651 -5.96 46.76 7.62
N ALA A 652 -5.14 47.08 8.63
CA ALA A 652 -5.63 47.62 9.90
C ALA A 652 -6.33 48.98 9.73
N SER A 653 -5.81 49.85 8.87
CA SER A 653 -6.46 51.12 8.51
C SER A 653 -7.82 50.90 7.84
N LEU A 654 -7.91 49.96 6.89
CA LEU A 654 -9.18 49.60 6.25
C LEU A 654 -10.20 49.03 7.25
N GLN A 655 -9.76 48.25 8.24
CA GLN A 655 -10.66 47.76 9.30
C GLN A 655 -11.21 48.89 10.18
N GLN A 656 -10.37 49.87 10.53
CA GLN A 656 -10.82 51.05 11.29
C GLN A 656 -11.85 51.87 10.49
N GLN A 657 -11.61 52.06 9.19
CA GLN A 657 -12.58 52.73 8.30
C GLN A 657 -13.91 51.95 8.25
N GLN A 658 -13.88 50.62 8.19
CA GLN A 658 -15.09 49.79 8.16
C GLN A 658 -15.90 49.95 9.44
N GLN A 659 -15.23 49.96 10.59
CA GLN A 659 -15.90 50.16 11.87
C GLN A 659 -16.55 51.55 11.95
N ALA A 660 -15.85 52.60 11.53
CA ALA A 660 -16.39 53.96 11.50
C ALA A 660 -17.61 54.09 10.57
N LEU A 661 -17.58 53.46 9.38
CA LEU A 661 -18.71 53.43 8.46
C LEU A 661 -19.93 52.70 9.05
N ARG A 662 -19.72 51.56 9.72
CA ARG A 662 -20.79 50.82 10.42
C ARG A 662 -21.44 51.63 11.53
N GLU A 663 -20.64 52.30 12.36
CA GLU A 663 -21.17 53.17 13.41
C GLU A 663 -21.98 54.33 12.84
N ARG A 664 -21.53 54.93 11.72
CA ARG A 664 -22.27 55.98 11.02
C ARG A 664 -23.58 55.45 10.43
N ARG A 665 -23.56 54.26 9.83
CA ARG A 665 -24.75 53.57 9.30
C ARG A 665 -25.77 53.29 10.41
N ASP A 666 -25.34 52.77 11.56
CA ASP A 666 -26.23 52.50 12.70
C ASP A 666 -26.92 53.78 13.21
N ARG A 667 -26.20 54.90 13.26
CA ARG A 667 -26.78 56.21 13.63
C ARG A 667 -27.83 56.67 12.62
N LEU A 668 -27.59 56.48 11.32
CA LEU A 668 -28.55 56.81 10.27
C LEU A 668 -29.81 55.96 10.36
N VAL A 669 -29.68 54.66 10.62
CA VAL A 669 -30.83 53.76 10.83
C VAL A 669 -31.70 54.28 11.98
N ARG A 670 -31.09 54.59 13.13
CA ARG A 670 -31.81 55.13 14.30
C ARG A 670 -32.47 56.49 14.03
N LEU A 671 -31.82 57.37 13.27
CA LEU A 671 -32.41 58.65 12.89
C LEU A 671 -33.63 58.46 11.97
N LEU A 672 -33.57 57.49 11.05
CA LEU A 672 -34.67 57.17 10.13
C LEU A 672 -35.87 56.48 10.79
N GLU A 673 -35.76 56.03 12.05
CA GLU A 673 -36.90 55.49 12.83
C GLU A 673 -37.96 56.56 13.16
N PHE A 674 -37.57 57.83 13.21
CA PHE A 674 -38.49 58.94 13.43
C PHE A 674 -39.27 59.24 12.15
N ARG A 675 -40.61 59.08 12.22
CA ARG A 675 -41.49 59.19 11.05
C ARG A 675 -42.20 60.53 10.94
N ASP A 676 -42.45 61.17 12.08
CA ASP A 676 -43.27 62.37 12.17
C ASP A 676 -42.62 63.44 13.06
N PHE A 677 -42.76 64.71 12.67
CA PHE A 677 -42.29 65.86 13.44
C PHE A 677 -43.12 66.06 14.73
N ASP A 678 -44.39 65.63 14.72
CA ASP A 678 -45.27 65.69 15.89
C ASP A 678 -44.74 64.90 17.11
N GLU A 679 -43.86 63.93 16.85
CA GLU A 679 -43.18 63.17 17.90
C GLU A 679 -42.12 63.99 18.65
N LEU A 680 -41.62 65.07 18.03
CA LEU A 680 -40.58 65.97 18.54
C LEU A 680 -41.18 67.30 19.07
N GLU A 681 -42.39 67.65 18.63
CA GLU A 681 -43.04 68.91 18.97
C GLU A 681 -43.66 68.91 20.38
N TRP A 682 -42.87 69.34 21.37
CA TRP A 682 -43.28 69.48 22.77
C TRP A 682 -43.69 70.91 23.16
N ARG A 683 -43.34 71.92 22.35
CA ARG A 683 -43.55 73.36 22.65
C ARG A 683 -45.04 73.74 22.65
N SER A 684 -45.82 73.22 21.70
CA SER A 684 -47.28 73.42 21.62
C SER A 684 -48.01 72.89 22.86
N ARG A 685 -47.55 71.76 23.41
CA ARG A 685 -48.06 71.19 24.67
C ARG A 685 -47.66 71.99 25.90
N ALA A 686 -46.46 72.58 25.90
CA ALA A 686 -46.02 73.45 27.00
C ALA A 686 -46.86 74.74 27.09
N LEU A 687 -47.23 75.34 25.95
CA LEU A 687 -48.11 76.51 25.90
C LEU A 687 -49.54 76.19 26.36
N ALA A 688 -50.09 75.03 25.99
CA ALA A 688 -51.42 74.60 26.44
C ALA A 688 -51.46 74.35 27.97
N ILE A 689 -50.38 73.82 28.54
CA ILE A 689 -50.20 73.67 30.00
C ILE A 689 -50.22 75.05 30.67
N GLU A 690 -49.46 76.02 30.16
CA GLU A 690 -49.38 77.37 30.73
C GLU A 690 -50.74 78.11 30.70
N GLN A 691 -51.53 77.91 29.65
CA GLN A 691 -52.89 78.49 29.54
C GLN A 691 -53.86 77.89 30.55
N LEU A 692 -53.85 76.57 30.73
CA LEU A 692 -54.70 75.86 31.68
C LEU A 692 -54.29 76.14 33.14
N GLU A 693 -52.99 76.30 33.40
CA GLU A 693 -52.48 76.74 34.71
C GLU A 693 -52.96 78.16 35.06
N HIS A 694 -52.98 79.07 34.08
CA HIS A 694 -53.47 80.43 34.28
C HIS A 694 -54.99 80.47 34.54
N GLU A 695 -55.79 79.66 33.80
CA GLU A 695 -57.24 79.54 34.02
C GLU A 695 -57.55 78.96 35.42
N ALA A 696 -56.78 77.97 35.87
CA ALA A 696 -56.92 77.41 37.21
C ALA A 696 -56.61 78.42 38.33
N GLN A 697 -55.62 79.29 38.14
CA GLN A 697 -55.25 80.32 39.12
C GLN A 697 -56.33 81.41 39.28
N VAL A 698 -56.98 81.83 38.20
CA VAL A 698 -58.05 82.84 38.23
C VAL A 698 -59.29 82.31 38.95
N LEU A 699 -59.64 81.04 38.74
CA LEU A 699 -60.80 80.40 39.38
C LEU A 699 -60.59 80.18 40.89
N ARG A 700 -59.34 79.92 41.32
CA ARG A 700 -58.98 79.71 42.74
C ARG A 700 -59.01 80.99 43.59
N ALA A 701 -58.89 82.18 42.99
CA ALA A 701 -58.82 83.46 43.71
C ALA A 701 -60.18 84.02 44.21
N SER A 702 -61.30 83.32 43.98
CA SER A 702 -62.65 83.87 44.12
C SER A 702 -63.45 83.47 45.38
N SER A 703 -62.91 82.64 46.30
CA SER A 703 -63.66 82.25 47.51
C SER A 703 -62.81 81.65 48.65
N ASP A 704 -62.73 82.35 49.79
CA ASP A 704 -61.97 81.96 51.00
C ASP A 704 -62.52 80.70 51.71
N GLN A 705 -63.80 80.32 51.49
CA GLN A 705 -64.35 79.07 52.01
C GLN A 705 -64.09 77.86 51.10
N LEU A 706 -63.81 78.10 49.81
CA LEU A 706 -63.33 77.09 48.87
C LEU A 706 -61.87 76.77 49.17
N GLN A 707 -61.06 77.76 49.56
CA GLN A 707 -59.63 77.58 49.84
C GLN A 707 -59.36 76.53 50.94
N VAL A 708 -60.11 76.54 52.04
CA VAL A 708 -59.97 75.54 53.13
C VAL A 708 -60.42 74.13 52.71
N LEU A 709 -61.44 74.02 51.85
CA LEU A 709 -61.88 72.74 51.30
C LEU A 709 -60.95 72.25 50.19
N VAL A 710 -60.37 73.16 49.41
CA VAL A 710 -59.35 72.92 48.39
C VAL A 710 -58.04 72.49 49.03
N GLU A 711 -57.59 73.08 50.15
CA GLU A 711 -56.40 72.63 50.88
C GLU A 711 -56.57 71.21 51.44
N ARG A 712 -57.75 70.87 51.96
CA ARG A 712 -58.08 69.49 52.37
C ARG A 712 -58.18 68.53 51.19
N LEU A 713 -58.69 69.01 50.05
CA LEU A 713 -58.72 68.23 48.81
C LEU A 713 -57.32 68.03 48.25
N GLU A 714 -56.46 69.05 48.27
CA GLU A 714 -55.07 69.00 47.80
C GLU A 714 -54.24 68.05 48.66
N ALA A 715 -54.40 68.06 49.99
CA ALA A 715 -53.75 67.08 50.87
C ALA A 715 -54.19 65.65 50.58
N LEU A 716 -55.51 65.41 50.39
CA LEU A 716 -56.05 64.10 50.04
C LEU A 716 -55.67 63.68 48.60
N GLU A 717 -55.58 64.62 47.66
CA GLU A 717 -55.10 64.39 46.31
C GLU A 717 -53.61 64.07 46.28
N GLN A 718 -52.81 64.67 47.17
CA GLN A 718 -51.41 64.34 47.32
C GLN A 718 -51.20 62.94 47.91
N GLU A 719 -51.98 62.57 48.92
CA GLU A 719 -52.01 61.19 49.46
C GLU A 719 -52.47 60.19 48.38
N LEU A 720 -53.50 60.52 47.59
CA LEU A 720 -53.95 59.71 46.46
C LEU A 720 -52.91 59.63 45.33
N ARG A 721 -52.13 60.69 45.06
CA ARG A 721 -51.02 60.67 44.09
C ARG A 721 -49.88 59.78 44.57
N GLU A 722 -49.56 59.81 45.87
CA GLU A 722 -48.55 58.91 46.45
C GLU A 722 -49.01 57.45 46.39
N LEU A 723 -50.29 57.18 46.68
CA LEU A 723 -50.91 55.86 46.53
C LEU A 723 -51.00 55.43 45.06
N GLU A 724 -51.33 56.32 44.12
CA GLU A 724 -51.30 56.06 42.67
C GLU A 724 -49.88 55.75 42.20
N ALA A 725 -48.88 56.53 42.62
CA ALA A 725 -47.48 56.26 42.27
C ALA A 725 -46.99 54.92 42.86
N ALA A 726 -47.39 54.58 44.09
CA ALA A 726 -47.06 53.30 44.70
C ALA A 726 -47.75 52.13 43.98
N ARG A 727 -49.03 52.30 43.58
CA ARG A 727 -49.79 51.34 42.78
C ARG A 727 -49.20 51.17 41.39
N ASP A 728 -48.81 52.24 40.71
CA ASP A 728 -48.21 52.20 39.38
C ASP A 728 -46.84 51.51 39.42
N ARG A 729 -46.04 51.73 40.47
CA ARG A 729 -44.82 50.96 40.73
C ARG A 729 -45.13 49.47 40.91
N LEU A 730 -46.14 49.11 41.71
CA LEU A 730 -46.56 47.71 41.88
C LEU A 730 -47.06 47.10 40.56
N HIS A 731 -47.77 47.85 39.72
CA HIS A 731 -48.19 47.42 38.39
C HIS A 731 -46.99 47.20 37.47
N ALA A 732 -46.02 48.11 37.46
CA ALA A 732 -44.79 47.98 36.70
C ALA A 732 -43.97 46.76 37.17
N ASP A 733 -43.86 46.54 38.48
CA ASP A 733 -43.20 45.36 39.06
C ASP A 733 -43.91 44.07 38.67
N LEU A 734 -45.25 44.06 38.64
CA LEU A 734 -46.06 42.91 38.25
C LEU A 734 -45.93 42.62 36.74
N ALA A 735 -45.91 43.66 35.90
CA ALA A 735 -45.64 43.53 34.47
C ALA A 735 -44.22 43.00 34.19
N ALA A 736 -43.21 43.57 34.85
CA ALA A 736 -41.83 43.10 34.75
C ALA A 736 -41.66 41.66 35.26
N ASN A 737 -42.41 41.26 36.29
CA ASN A 737 -42.45 39.89 36.74
C ASN A 737 -43.11 38.95 35.72
N GLY A 738 -44.18 39.40 35.06
CA GLY A 738 -44.82 38.68 33.96
C GLY A 738 -43.90 38.48 32.75
N GLU A 739 -43.12 39.51 32.37
CA GLU A 739 -42.09 39.38 31.34
C GLU A 739 -41.01 38.36 31.71
N LYS A 740 -40.53 38.37 32.96
CA LYS A 740 -39.57 37.38 33.47
C LYS A 740 -40.14 35.96 33.43
N GLN A 741 -41.42 35.78 33.73
CA GLN A 741 -42.09 34.48 33.63
C GLN A 741 -42.20 34.02 32.17
N ALA A 742 -42.64 34.89 31.26
CA ALA A 742 -42.74 34.58 29.84
C ALA A 742 -41.38 34.20 29.24
N GLN A 743 -40.33 34.94 29.60
CA GLN A 743 -38.96 34.63 29.19
C GLN A 743 -38.49 33.28 29.75
N ALA A 744 -38.76 32.98 31.03
CA ALA A 744 -38.42 31.70 31.63
C ALA A 744 -39.17 30.53 30.95
N GLN A 745 -40.46 30.70 30.61
CA GLN A 745 -41.25 29.71 29.88
C GLN A 745 -40.73 29.48 28.46
N GLN A 746 -40.37 30.54 27.73
CA GLN A 746 -39.76 30.44 26.40
C GLN A 746 -38.43 29.67 26.47
N GLN A 747 -37.59 29.96 27.47
CA GLN A 747 -36.33 29.25 27.67
C GLN A 747 -36.53 27.78 28.05
N ILE A 748 -37.59 27.45 28.82
CA ILE A 748 -37.97 26.05 29.09
C ILE A 748 -38.39 25.33 27.80
N ALA A 749 -39.18 25.98 26.94
CA ALA A 749 -39.57 25.41 25.65
C ALA A 749 -38.35 25.12 24.76
N GLN A 750 -37.41 26.06 24.67
CA GLN A 750 -36.13 25.85 23.97
C GLN A 750 -35.32 24.69 24.56
N CYS A 751 -35.26 24.55 25.89
CA CYS A 751 -34.58 23.42 26.52
C CYS A 751 -35.26 22.09 26.15
N ARG A 752 -36.59 22.07 26.06
CA ARG A 752 -37.35 20.87 25.65
C ARG A 752 -37.16 20.51 24.19
N GLU A 753 -37.04 21.49 23.29
CA GLU A 753 -36.70 21.23 21.89
C GLU A 753 -35.33 20.57 21.75
N ILE A 754 -34.34 21.04 22.52
CA ILE A 754 -32.99 20.45 22.56
C ILE A 754 -33.04 19.03 23.14
N LEU A 755 -33.89 18.77 24.13
CA LEU A 755 -34.07 17.44 24.70
C LEU A 755 -34.84 16.48 23.79
N ALA A 756 -35.68 16.99 22.88
CA ALA A 756 -36.48 16.19 21.94
C ALA A 756 -35.74 15.87 20.63
N THR A 757 -34.62 16.55 20.35
CA THR A 757 -33.79 16.33 19.15
C THR A 757 -32.75 15.22 19.31
N ILE A 758 -32.67 14.63 20.51
CA ILE A 758 -31.80 13.51 20.89
C ILE A 758 -32.70 12.30 21.13
#